data_AF-A0A6M8W0H4-F1
#
_entry.id   AF-A0A6M8W0H4-F1
#
_cell.length_a   1.000
_cell.length_b   1.000
_cell.length_c   1.000
_cell.angle_alpha   90.00
_cell.angle_beta   90.00
_cell.angle_gamma   90.00
#
_symmetry.space_group_name_H-M   'P 1'
#
loop_
_entity.id
_entity.type
_entity.pdbx_description
1 polymer ?
#
loop_
_entity_poly.entity_id
_entity_poly.type
_entity_poly.pdbx_seq_one_letter_code
_entity_poly.pdbx_strand_id
1 'polypeptide(L)'
;MHTPSTNRAAIAALLLAAGTSPALAQDEIHWEYPLSADWSCFLCWDPDGPPTPADAANIAVPGTYTITLDSNVSIEGLTVNNTGTTLLLSGRTLSVLATLEDHGAYIRAGVLDLRNTSSIITPRLVALNSADAALLLQNSSSITADVLGISNGAQVLAISGTSVIDTNFISLSGGGLIDIAASRTLRLPTTEIDGGGDGTIRVNPSGVLLVGDVIVQDAAIELHSATTLRGIAGTNILSIGPTTPATVRGQATIRDLGLDIGQLGVIEANTATLTIENTHTGGLVNRGTLRAGPNARLHLGNSAINNTDGIIEALDGAAVTLGNQPISITGGQLRTEGSGVIRDTTASGRVHLSDLAITGHYDLGSSGYTRLNGVVQLTGLITVNNGTTLECSGDILIHGAGEILMSGNTLFKGTNTADTLTNNDVHIHGRGTISTFGTLTNHAVIAADDGGALTLSATAGNTVVNRGTLRAENGATLTLKDSTIDNTDGTIEALDGSSVALTNQPLSIVRGTLRTEGSGTITDATNSGSLSLTDLTIDGHYDLGSSGYTKLRNTINNRGTITLNNPSCILEFNAGVVLEGTGEILLGHSSCDLKGDGTSATLTNNTNTIRGTGLISNFGTFTNRGSIIADAPTALVINPPDSGALFDNQGTLRAESPAGLNIQRGGFVTSGQVYIAPDALLQRSTSSASDFRQTAGSTTIDGELRLQPGNQLILDGGALSGTGTITADLAANAGTIAPGASVGALSIIHSANLGAACTLSIEAGSQAADALTIGNSATLDGTLTVTALPGDEPTVGTAFEIITAAAVTGQFADVIATDFSFNRAAQAIYELDRVLVRITRACPGDWTDDGTTNTLDLLAFLNTWNTGDPSADLNADGTVNTQDVLAFLNAWTGGC
;
A
#
# COMPACT_ATOMS: atom_id res chain seq x y z
N MET A 1 -14.83 -31.49 65.24
CA MET A 1 -14.36 -32.07 66.53
C MET A 1 -14.25 -30.93 67.52
N HIS A 2 -15.05 -30.98 68.60
CA HIS A 2 -15.03 -30.18 69.84
C HIS A 2 -14.88 -28.63 69.85
N THR A 3 -15.95 -27.98 70.33
CA THR A 3 -16.04 -26.72 71.11
C THR A 3 -15.24 -26.80 72.45
N PRO A 4 -15.15 -25.78 73.36
CA PRO A 4 -15.90 -24.50 73.50
C PRO A 4 -15.06 -23.25 73.96
N SER A 5 -15.59 -22.02 73.98
CA SER A 5 -16.15 -21.30 75.17
C SER A 5 -15.78 -19.81 75.01
N THR A 6 -16.49 -18.74 75.44
CA THR A 6 -17.72 -18.51 76.22
C THR A 6 -18.04 -16.99 76.26
N ASN A 7 -19.34 -16.63 76.33
CA ASN A 7 -20.02 -15.60 77.16
C ASN A 7 -19.64 -14.10 77.03
N ARG A 8 -20.52 -13.08 77.09
CA ARG A 8 -21.94 -12.82 77.51
C ARG A 8 -22.30 -11.42 76.92
N ALA A 9 -23.53 -11.00 76.55
CA ALA A 9 -24.84 -11.02 77.22
C ALA A 9 -25.99 -10.86 76.17
N ALA A 10 -27.03 -11.72 76.15
CA ALA A 10 -28.41 -11.58 76.69
C ALA A 10 -29.37 -10.69 75.83
N ILE A 11 -30.30 -11.23 74.99
CA ILE A 11 -31.68 -11.78 75.25
C ILE A 11 -32.65 -10.68 75.73
N ALA A 12 -33.89 -10.41 75.24
CA ALA A 12 -34.88 -10.86 74.23
C ALA A 12 -35.83 -9.63 74.00
N ALA A 13 -36.82 -9.51 73.11
CA ALA A 13 -37.83 -10.45 72.66
C ALA A 13 -38.61 -9.91 71.44
N LEU A 14 -39.15 -10.86 70.69
CA LEU A 14 -40.19 -10.78 69.67
C LEU A 14 -41.54 -10.33 70.29
N LEU A 15 -42.23 -9.37 69.67
CA LEU A 15 -43.70 -9.30 69.73
C LEU A 15 -44.26 -8.50 68.54
N LEU A 16 -44.86 -9.20 67.57
CA LEU A 16 -45.90 -8.62 66.72
C LEU A 16 -47.17 -8.48 67.56
N ALA A 17 -47.69 -7.26 67.67
CA ALA A 17 -49.11 -7.03 67.89
C ALA A 17 -49.48 -5.68 67.27
N ALA A 18 -50.45 -5.71 66.36
CA ALA A 18 -51.17 -4.53 65.90
C ALA A 18 -51.75 -3.81 67.11
N GLY A 19 -51.24 -2.62 67.39
CA GLY A 19 -51.87 -1.63 68.25
C GLY A 19 -52.35 -0.49 67.36
N THR A 20 -53.61 -0.50 66.99
CA THR A 20 -54.29 0.73 66.55
C THR A 20 -54.32 1.67 67.75
N SER A 21 -53.40 2.63 67.80
CA SER A 21 -53.59 3.82 68.63
C SER A 21 -54.91 4.48 68.20
N PRO A 22 -55.76 4.95 69.14
CA PRO A 22 -56.91 5.74 68.75
C PRO A 22 -56.39 6.99 68.02
N ALA A 23 -56.97 7.29 66.85
CA ALA A 23 -56.76 8.55 66.17
C ALA A 23 -57.14 9.68 67.15
N LEU A 24 -56.14 10.41 67.65
CA LEU A 24 -56.38 11.74 68.19
C LEU A 24 -56.87 12.59 67.01
N ALA A 25 -57.92 13.39 67.24
CA ALA A 25 -58.45 14.27 66.21
C ALA A 25 -57.33 15.22 65.74
N GLN A 26 -57.20 15.39 64.43
CA GLN A 26 -56.35 16.41 63.84
C GLN A 26 -57.01 17.76 64.16
N ASP A 27 -56.42 18.55 65.06
CA ASP A 27 -56.88 19.91 65.33
C ASP A 27 -56.15 20.88 64.38
N GLU A 28 -56.91 21.80 63.77
CA GLU A 28 -56.37 22.89 62.95
C GLU A 28 -56.07 24.09 63.86
N ILE A 29 -54.80 24.50 63.91
CA ILE A 29 -54.30 25.55 64.79
C ILE A 29 -53.89 26.75 63.93
N HIS A 30 -54.58 27.87 64.08
CA HIS A 30 -54.46 29.03 63.21
C HIS A 30 -53.52 30.09 63.77
N TRP A 31 -52.59 30.60 62.96
CA TRP A 31 -51.79 31.78 63.31
C TRP A 31 -52.62 33.05 63.10
N GLU A 32 -53.03 33.70 64.18
CA GLU A 32 -53.87 34.90 64.14
C GLU A 32 -53.09 36.21 64.40
N TYR A 33 -51.77 36.14 64.61
CA TYR A 33 -50.96 37.29 65.01
C TYR A 33 -50.25 37.97 63.83
N PRO A 34 -50.70 39.14 63.31
CA PRO A 34 -50.15 39.75 62.09
C PRO A 34 -48.79 40.46 62.28
N LEU A 35 -48.00 40.06 63.29
CA LEU A 35 -46.69 40.63 63.63
C LEU A 35 -45.64 39.53 63.78
N SER A 36 -44.37 39.89 63.67
CA SER A 36 -43.29 38.94 63.82
C SER A 36 -43.20 38.42 65.27
N ALA A 37 -43.13 37.10 65.43
CA ALA A 37 -43.04 36.44 66.73
C ALA A 37 -42.39 35.06 66.60
N ASP A 38 -42.04 34.47 67.75
CA ASP A 38 -41.53 33.09 67.81
C ASP A 38 -42.66 32.08 67.66
N TRP A 39 -42.38 30.92 67.08
CA TRP A 39 -43.33 29.82 66.90
C TRP A 39 -43.95 29.38 68.23
N SER A 40 -43.19 29.43 69.34
CA SER A 40 -43.65 29.09 70.69
C SER A 40 -44.59 30.12 71.34
N CYS A 41 -44.92 31.23 70.66
CA CYS A 41 -45.83 32.24 71.17
C CYS A 41 -47.23 31.67 71.41
N PHE A 42 -47.54 31.40 72.67
CA PHE A 42 -48.79 30.76 73.09
C PHE A 42 -50.05 31.51 72.61
N LEU A 43 -50.06 32.85 72.69
CA LEU A 43 -51.20 33.69 72.29
C LEU A 43 -51.22 34.05 70.79
N CYS A 44 -50.25 33.54 70.01
CA CYS A 44 -50.20 33.82 68.57
C CYS A 44 -51.00 32.81 67.74
N TRP A 45 -51.44 31.71 68.37
CA TRP A 45 -52.16 30.60 67.78
C TRP A 45 -53.58 30.52 68.35
N ASP A 46 -54.57 30.15 67.53
CA ASP A 46 -55.95 29.85 67.95
C ASP A 46 -56.33 28.41 67.56
N PRO A 47 -56.79 27.55 68.50
CA PRO A 47 -56.83 27.77 69.96
C PRO A 47 -55.44 28.01 70.57
N ASP A 48 -55.41 28.80 71.65
CA ASP A 48 -54.20 29.21 72.38
C ASP A 48 -53.20 28.05 72.58
N GLY A 49 -52.04 28.14 71.93
CA GLY A 49 -50.94 27.19 72.05
C GLY A 49 -50.30 26.82 70.70
N PRO A 50 -48.97 26.62 70.65
CA PRO A 50 -48.31 26.22 69.42
C PRO A 50 -48.76 24.82 68.96
N PRO A 51 -48.84 24.56 67.64
CA PRO A 51 -49.22 23.26 67.10
C PRO A 51 -48.27 22.15 67.57
N THR A 52 -48.84 21.00 67.92
CA THR A 52 -48.16 19.76 68.31
C THR A 52 -48.01 18.79 67.12
N PRO A 53 -47.30 17.66 67.26
CA PRO A 53 -47.12 16.70 66.16
C PRO A 53 -48.41 16.09 65.58
N ALA A 54 -49.55 16.21 66.25
CA ALA A 54 -50.84 15.73 65.73
C ALA A 54 -51.65 16.83 65.01
N ASP A 55 -51.20 18.09 65.08
CA ASP A 55 -51.98 19.25 64.68
C ASP A 55 -51.58 19.75 63.28
N ALA A 56 -52.52 20.39 62.59
CA ALA A 56 -52.26 21.10 61.34
C ALA A 56 -52.13 22.61 61.61
N ALA A 57 -50.97 23.20 61.30
CA ALA A 57 -50.74 24.63 61.45
C ALA A 57 -51.26 25.40 60.23
N ASN A 58 -52.13 26.39 60.41
CA ASN A 58 -52.65 27.23 59.31
C ASN A 58 -52.27 28.70 59.50
N ILE A 59 -51.48 29.25 58.58
CA ILE A 59 -51.03 30.64 58.57
C ILE A 59 -51.72 31.38 57.41
N ALA A 60 -52.82 32.06 57.71
CA ALA A 60 -53.63 32.76 56.72
C ALA A 60 -53.83 34.25 57.00
N VAL A 61 -53.45 34.74 58.19
CA VAL A 61 -53.65 36.16 58.55
C VAL A 61 -52.84 37.07 57.61
N PRO A 62 -53.47 38.03 56.91
CA PRO A 62 -52.76 38.90 55.97
C PRO A 62 -51.74 39.80 56.67
N GLY A 63 -50.55 39.95 56.07
CA GLY A 63 -49.53 40.88 56.57
C GLY A 63 -48.11 40.51 56.13
N THR A 64 -47.13 41.38 56.41
CA THR A 64 -45.71 41.08 56.23
C THR A 64 -45.06 40.90 57.60
N TYR A 65 -44.77 39.65 57.95
CA TYR A 65 -44.20 39.30 59.25
C TYR A 65 -43.37 38.02 59.16
N THR A 66 -42.52 37.83 60.16
CA THR A 66 -41.65 36.67 60.28
C THR A 66 -42.08 35.81 61.45
N ILE A 67 -42.37 34.53 61.21
CA ILE A 67 -42.51 33.53 62.27
C ILE A 67 -41.15 32.85 62.43
N THR A 68 -40.56 32.97 63.62
CA THR A 68 -39.22 32.43 63.90
C THR A 68 -39.33 31.11 64.66
N LEU A 69 -38.71 30.05 64.16
CA LEU A 69 -38.62 28.78 64.87
C LEU A 69 -37.53 28.87 65.96
N ASP A 70 -37.94 28.92 67.22
CA ASP A 70 -37.07 29.00 68.39
C ASP A 70 -36.67 27.62 68.94
N SER A 71 -37.36 26.57 68.50
CA SER A 71 -37.10 25.15 68.80
C SER A 71 -37.34 24.27 67.58
N ASN A 72 -36.94 22.98 67.63
CA ASN A 72 -37.32 22.03 66.59
C ASN A 72 -38.80 21.67 66.75
N VAL A 73 -39.55 21.73 65.66
CA VAL A 73 -41.02 21.54 65.64
C VAL A 73 -41.38 20.35 64.77
N SER A 74 -42.41 19.61 65.16
CA SER A 74 -43.05 18.60 64.31
C SER A 74 -44.56 18.82 64.35
N ILE A 75 -45.20 18.79 63.18
CA ILE A 75 -46.63 19.04 62.97
C ILE A 75 -47.17 18.06 61.92
N GLU A 76 -48.46 17.74 61.99
CA GLU A 76 -49.11 16.84 61.03
C GLU A 76 -49.21 17.53 59.66
N GLY A 77 -49.66 18.79 59.63
CA GLY A 77 -49.79 19.57 58.40
C GLY A 77 -49.37 21.03 58.56
N LEU A 78 -49.04 21.68 57.46
CA LEU A 78 -48.77 23.12 57.40
C LEU A 78 -49.45 23.72 56.17
N THR A 79 -50.33 24.70 56.38
CA THR A 79 -50.94 25.51 55.33
C THR A 79 -50.49 26.96 55.50
N VAL A 80 -49.91 27.57 54.47
CA VAL A 80 -49.51 28.98 54.48
C VAL A 80 -50.18 29.70 53.32
N ASN A 81 -51.25 30.44 53.61
CA ASN A 81 -52.03 31.19 52.62
C ASN A 81 -51.61 32.66 52.52
N ASN A 82 -50.80 33.17 53.46
CA ASN A 82 -50.29 34.54 53.43
C ASN A 82 -48.91 34.63 52.75
N THR A 83 -48.86 35.18 51.54
CA THR A 83 -47.62 35.36 50.77
C THR A 83 -46.62 36.34 51.40
N GLY A 84 -47.07 37.16 52.36
CA GLY A 84 -46.18 38.07 53.10
C GLY A 84 -45.45 37.43 54.27
N THR A 85 -45.74 36.15 54.59
CA THR A 85 -45.10 35.42 55.68
C THR A 85 -43.67 34.98 55.32
N THR A 86 -42.73 35.20 56.24
CA THR A 86 -41.42 34.52 56.25
C THR A 86 -41.38 33.51 57.38
N LEU A 87 -41.16 32.24 57.08
CA LEU A 87 -40.83 31.21 58.06
C LEU A 87 -39.31 31.15 58.22
N LEU A 88 -38.79 31.74 59.31
CA LEU A 88 -37.37 31.74 59.60
C LEU A 88 -37.04 30.57 60.54
N LEU A 89 -36.39 29.53 60.02
CA LEU A 89 -36.11 28.33 60.80
C LEU A 89 -34.91 28.49 61.76
N SER A 90 -34.11 29.55 61.63
CA SER A 90 -32.94 29.86 62.48
C SER A 90 -32.01 28.67 62.79
N GLY A 91 -31.76 27.79 61.81
CA GLY A 91 -30.93 26.60 61.98
C GLY A 91 -31.62 25.43 62.72
N ARG A 92 -32.93 25.51 62.94
CA ARG A 92 -33.77 24.46 63.52
C ARG A 92 -34.47 23.64 62.44
N THR A 93 -35.13 22.56 62.86
CA THR A 93 -35.90 21.68 61.98
C THR A 93 -37.40 21.86 62.18
N LEU A 94 -38.14 22.10 61.10
CA LEU A 94 -39.60 21.99 61.04
C LEU A 94 -39.96 20.71 60.28
N SER A 95 -40.55 19.73 60.96
CA SER A 95 -40.99 18.48 60.35
C SER A 95 -42.49 18.50 60.05
N VAL A 96 -42.87 18.26 58.80
CA VAL A 96 -44.27 18.14 58.36
C VAL A 96 -44.56 16.68 58.01
N LEU A 97 -45.54 16.07 58.67
CA LEU A 97 -45.75 14.61 58.67
C LEU A 97 -46.80 14.11 57.65
N ALA A 98 -47.61 14.99 57.06
CA ALA A 98 -48.66 14.62 56.11
C ALA A 98 -48.87 15.61 54.94
N THR A 99 -49.22 16.86 55.19
CA THR A 99 -49.56 17.82 54.10
C THR A 99 -48.88 19.16 54.29
N LEU A 100 -48.25 19.67 53.22
CA LEU A 100 -47.70 21.02 53.16
C LEU A 100 -48.38 21.76 52.01
N GLU A 101 -49.14 22.81 52.29
CA GLU A 101 -49.69 23.71 51.28
C GLU A 101 -49.11 25.10 51.50
N ASP A 102 -48.36 25.63 50.54
CA ASP A 102 -47.70 26.93 50.69
C ASP A 102 -48.00 27.81 49.47
N HIS A 103 -48.67 28.92 49.67
CA HIS A 103 -49.11 29.79 48.57
C HIS A 103 -48.11 30.91 48.28
N GLY A 104 -46.89 30.85 48.83
CA GLY A 104 -45.79 31.74 48.47
C GLY A 104 -45.04 32.37 49.64
N ALA A 105 -44.97 31.71 50.79
CA ALA A 105 -44.15 32.13 51.91
C ALA A 105 -42.66 31.88 51.67
N TYR A 106 -41.81 32.70 52.29
CA TYR A 106 -40.36 32.50 52.24
C TYR A 106 -39.90 31.63 53.41
N ILE A 107 -39.49 30.41 53.14
CA ILE A 107 -38.84 29.53 54.12
C ILE A 107 -37.33 29.70 54.04
N ARG A 108 -36.67 30.13 55.12
CA ARG A 108 -35.22 30.44 55.13
C ARG A 108 -34.50 29.89 56.37
N ALA A 109 -33.21 29.61 56.19
CA ALA A 109 -32.22 29.29 57.23
C ALA A 109 -32.63 28.18 58.21
N GLY A 110 -32.42 26.90 57.84
CA GLY A 110 -32.70 25.72 58.67
C GLY A 110 -33.28 24.57 57.85
N VAL A 111 -33.82 23.54 58.52
CA VAL A 111 -34.24 22.29 57.85
C VAL A 111 -35.76 22.17 57.79
N LEU A 112 -36.33 22.09 56.58
CA LEU A 112 -37.70 21.66 56.36
C LEU A 112 -37.70 20.15 56.09
N ASP A 113 -38.31 19.35 56.95
CA ASP A 113 -38.31 17.89 56.89
C ASP A 113 -39.70 17.35 56.52
N LEU A 114 -39.85 16.85 55.28
CA LEU A 114 -41.12 16.36 54.75
C LEU A 114 -41.19 14.84 54.81
N ARG A 115 -42.12 14.31 55.60
CA ARG A 115 -42.30 12.86 55.78
C ARG A 115 -43.67 12.44 55.27
N ASN A 116 -43.74 11.45 54.37
CA ASN A 116 -45.01 10.94 53.80
C ASN A 116 -45.88 12.03 53.12
N THR A 117 -45.29 13.14 52.68
CA THR A 117 -46.09 14.26 52.16
C THR A 117 -46.48 14.03 50.71
N SER A 118 -47.79 14.08 50.42
CA SER A 118 -48.33 13.67 49.11
C SER A 118 -48.61 14.82 48.14
N SER A 119 -48.52 16.07 48.58
CA SER A 119 -48.59 17.22 47.68
C SER A 119 -48.14 18.50 48.38
N ILE A 120 -47.07 19.11 47.88
CA ILE A 120 -46.93 20.56 47.95
C ILE A 120 -47.74 21.12 46.79
N ILE A 121 -48.66 22.06 47.03
CA ILE A 121 -49.29 22.84 45.97
C ILE A 121 -48.84 24.28 46.18
N THR A 122 -47.81 24.70 45.44
CA THR A 122 -47.37 26.10 45.45
C THR A 122 -47.33 26.63 44.01
N PRO A 123 -47.74 27.89 43.75
CA PRO A 123 -47.41 28.55 42.49
C PRO A 123 -45.92 28.90 42.40
N ARG A 124 -45.18 28.90 43.52
CA ARG A 124 -43.74 29.18 43.58
C ARG A 124 -43.17 28.75 44.94
N LEU A 125 -42.38 27.68 44.99
CA LEU A 125 -41.63 27.30 46.19
C LEU A 125 -40.23 27.91 46.10
N VAL A 126 -40.07 29.16 46.56
CA VAL A 126 -38.74 29.80 46.70
C VAL A 126 -38.11 29.35 48.01
N ALA A 127 -37.72 28.08 48.07
CA ALA A 127 -37.23 27.44 49.28
C ALA A 127 -35.72 27.21 49.20
N LEU A 128 -35.03 27.71 50.22
CA LEU A 128 -33.62 27.49 50.55
C LEU A 128 -32.63 28.42 49.81
N ASN A 129 -32.17 29.47 50.50
CA ASN A 129 -31.25 30.49 49.95
C ASN A 129 -30.07 30.82 50.88
N SER A 130 -29.70 29.87 51.72
CA SER A 130 -28.58 29.98 52.65
C SER A 130 -27.95 28.59 52.80
N ALA A 131 -26.65 28.53 53.05
CA ALA A 131 -25.93 27.26 53.18
C ALA A 131 -26.47 26.34 54.29
N ASP A 132 -27.11 26.90 55.32
CA ASP A 132 -27.73 26.14 56.42
C ASP A 132 -29.17 25.68 56.10
N ALA A 133 -29.69 25.99 54.90
CA ALA A 133 -31.04 25.63 54.51
C ALA A 133 -31.08 24.27 53.79
N ALA A 134 -31.90 23.35 54.31
CA ALA A 134 -32.12 22.05 53.69
C ALA A 134 -33.61 21.67 53.62
N LEU A 135 -34.01 20.98 52.55
CA LEU A 135 -35.30 20.35 52.40
C LEU A 135 -35.10 18.83 52.36
N LEU A 136 -35.57 18.11 53.39
CA LEU A 136 -35.46 16.66 53.45
C LEU A 136 -36.74 16.02 52.90
N LEU A 137 -36.60 15.11 51.94
CA LEU A 137 -37.70 14.30 51.41
C LEU A 137 -37.59 12.87 51.95
N GLN A 138 -38.55 12.50 52.81
CA GLN A 138 -38.62 11.19 53.46
C GLN A 138 -39.88 10.41 53.11
N ASN A 139 -39.78 9.09 53.14
CA ASN A 139 -40.87 8.14 53.01
C ASN A 139 -41.70 8.35 51.73
N SER A 140 -41.03 8.66 50.62
CA SER A 140 -41.66 8.90 49.32
C SER A 140 -42.47 10.21 49.23
N SER A 141 -42.02 11.26 49.91
CA SER A 141 -42.57 12.61 49.77
C SER A 141 -42.48 13.15 48.34
N SER A 142 -43.47 13.95 47.93
CA SER A 142 -43.54 14.60 46.62
C SER A 142 -43.71 16.11 46.69
N ILE A 143 -42.93 16.83 45.89
CA ILE A 143 -43.05 18.28 45.65
C ILE A 143 -43.81 18.50 44.33
N THR A 144 -44.81 19.38 44.33
CA THR A 144 -45.42 19.90 43.10
C THR A 144 -45.40 21.43 43.12
N ALA A 145 -44.73 22.07 42.16
CA ALA A 145 -44.61 23.54 42.11
C ALA A 145 -44.34 24.03 40.68
N ASP A 146 -44.60 25.31 40.38
CA ASP A 146 -44.15 25.88 39.10
C ASP A 146 -42.62 26.03 39.07
N VAL A 147 -42.06 26.62 40.13
CA VAL A 147 -40.63 26.88 40.30
C VAL A 147 -40.14 26.37 41.66
N LEU A 148 -39.03 25.63 41.66
CA LEU A 148 -38.23 25.31 42.85
C LEU A 148 -36.86 26.00 42.74
N GLY A 149 -36.62 27.00 43.59
CA GLY A 149 -35.35 27.75 43.59
C GLY A 149 -34.47 27.40 44.78
N ILE A 150 -33.31 26.80 44.54
CA ILE A 150 -32.32 26.38 45.53
C ILE A 150 -31.06 27.22 45.31
N SER A 151 -30.63 28.00 46.30
CA SER A 151 -29.51 28.92 46.10
C SER A 151 -28.57 29.09 47.28
N ASN A 152 -27.41 29.71 47.04
CA ASN A 152 -26.41 30.06 48.05
C ASN A 152 -26.00 28.86 48.94
N GLY A 153 -25.70 27.72 48.32
CA GLY A 153 -25.25 26.50 48.99
C GLY A 153 -26.36 25.64 49.62
N ALA A 154 -27.63 26.01 49.43
CA ALA A 154 -28.74 25.27 50.02
C ALA A 154 -29.01 23.93 49.33
N GLN A 155 -29.71 23.01 50.03
CA GLN A 155 -29.78 21.60 49.61
C GLN A 155 -31.18 20.98 49.68
N VAL A 156 -31.59 20.27 48.64
CA VAL A 156 -32.72 19.31 48.72
C VAL A 156 -32.14 17.90 48.84
N LEU A 157 -32.54 17.15 49.85
CA LEU A 157 -31.98 15.83 50.15
C LEU A 157 -33.08 14.75 50.13
N ALA A 158 -33.02 13.84 49.15
CA ALA A 158 -33.91 12.69 49.10
C ALA A 158 -33.33 11.54 49.93
N ILE A 159 -33.87 11.31 51.14
CA ILE A 159 -33.25 10.43 52.16
C ILE A 159 -33.95 9.09 52.39
N SER A 160 -35.23 8.96 52.07
CA SER A 160 -35.93 7.66 52.15
C SER A 160 -37.11 7.53 51.17
N GLY A 161 -37.38 6.31 50.74
CA GLY A 161 -38.43 6.00 49.75
C GLY A 161 -38.09 6.47 48.33
N THR A 162 -39.13 6.62 47.50
CA THR A 162 -39.05 7.19 46.14
C THR A 162 -39.63 8.60 46.18
N SER A 163 -38.76 9.61 46.20
CA SER A 163 -39.22 11.01 46.24
C SER A 163 -39.53 11.51 44.82
N VAL A 164 -40.46 12.47 44.71
CA VAL A 164 -40.82 13.09 43.43
C VAL A 164 -40.64 14.60 43.54
N ILE A 165 -39.99 15.23 42.55
CA ILE A 165 -40.01 16.68 42.36
C ILE A 165 -40.65 16.93 41.00
N ASP A 166 -41.91 17.36 41.03
CA ASP A 166 -42.72 17.65 39.86
C ASP A 166 -42.85 19.16 39.70
N THR A 167 -41.90 19.75 38.98
CA THR A 167 -41.85 21.20 38.78
C THR A 167 -41.54 21.57 37.35
N ASN A 168 -42.11 22.67 36.86
CA ASN A 168 -41.78 23.15 35.51
C ASN A 168 -40.32 23.63 35.44
N PHE A 169 -39.83 24.31 36.49
CA PHE A 169 -38.47 24.88 36.51
C PHE A 169 -37.77 24.67 37.86
N ILE A 170 -36.52 24.22 37.83
CA ILE A 170 -35.61 24.15 38.98
C ILE A 170 -34.44 25.11 38.73
N SER A 171 -34.20 26.02 39.67
CA SER A 171 -33.01 26.89 39.66
C SER A 171 -32.04 26.46 40.76
N LEU A 172 -30.78 26.20 40.43
CA LEU A 172 -29.72 25.74 41.37
C LEU A 172 -28.57 26.76 41.54
N SER A 173 -28.84 28.06 41.50
CA SER A 173 -27.80 29.11 41.47
C SER A 173 -26.94 29.23 42.74
N GLY A 174 -25.64 29.54 42.62
CA GLY A 174 -24.80 29.85 43.77
C GLY A 174 -24.51 28.64 44.66
N GLY A 175 -24.27 27.49 44.04
CA GLY A 175 -23.92 26.22 44.67
C GLY A 175 -25.13 25.44 45.18
N GLY A 176 -26.31 25.67 44.59
CA GLY A 176 -27.52 24.92 44.92
C GLY A 176 -27.35 23.44 44.61
N LEU A 177 -27.86 22.58 45.49
CA LEU A 177 -27.66 21.14 45.41
C LEU A 177 -28.98 20.37 45.55
N ILE A 178 -29.25 19.47 44.61
CA ILE A 178 -30.19 18.36 44.83
C ILE A 178 -29.37 17.11 45.06
N ASP A 179 -29.49 16.49 46.23
CA ASP A 179 -28.69 15.34 46.62
C ASP A 179 -29.58 14.13 46.89
N ILE A 180 -29.33 13.05 46.16
CA ILE A 180 -30.05 11.79 46.29
C ILE A 180 -29.20 10.88 47.17
N ALA A 181 -29.68 10.55 48.37
CA ALA A 181 -28.92 9.70 49.28
C ALA A 181 -28.71 8.28 48.72
N ALA A 182 -27.74 7.56 49.29
CA ALA A 182 -27.39 6.22 48.83
C ALA A 182 -28.61 5.27 48.81
N SER A 183 -28.75 4.50 47.73
CA SER A 183 -29.86 3.57 47.50
C SER A 183 -31.25 4.23 47.49
N ARG A 184 -31.36 5.54 47.25
CA ARG A 184 -32.64 6.27 47.13
C ARG A 184 -32.97 6.61 45.69
N THR A 185 -34.25 6.83 45.45
CA THR A 185 -34.77 7.19 44.13
C THR A 185 -35.37 8.58 44.18
N LEU A 186 -35.00 9.43 43.22
CA LEU A 186 -35.66 10.69 42.92
C LEU A 186 -36.28 10.61 41.52
N ARG A 187 -37.50 11.10 41.38
CA ARG A 187 -38.20 11.20 40.10
C ARG A 187 -38.43 12.66 39.72
N LEU A 188 -38.03 13.03 38.49
CA LEU A 188 -38.22 14.33 37.85
C LEU A 188 -39.09 14.15 36.58
N PRO A 189 -40.42 14.34 36.64
CA PRO A 189 -41.33 14.04 35.54
C PRO A 189 -41.16 14.92 34.29
N THR A 190 -41.16 16.24 34.43
CA THR A 190 -40.93 17.17 33.31
C THR A 190 -40.44 18.48 33.89
N THR A 191 -39.19 18.83 33.62
CA THR A 191 -38.54 19.94 34.33
C THR A 191 -37.40 20.52 33.53
N GLU A 192 -37.34 21.84 33.44
CA GLU A 192 -36.14 22.57 33.03
C GLU A 192 -35.30 22.91 34.26
N ILE A 193 -34.00 22.63 34.19
CA ILE A 193 -33.04 22.80 35.29
C ILE A 193 -31.99 23.80 34.83
N ASP A 194 -31.88 24.93 35.53
CA ASP A 194 -30.85 25.95 35.33
C ASP A 194 -29.96 26.04 36.57
N GLY A 195 -28.68 25.73 36.41
CA GLY A 195 -27.73 25.71 37.52
C GLY A 195 -27.04 27.04 37.82
N GLY A 196 -27.18 28.07 36.99
CA GLY A 196 -26.45 29.33 37.16
C GLY A 196 -24.93 29.20 37.26
N GLY A 197 -24.36 28.09 36.75
CA GLY A 197 -22.93 27.86 36.55
C GLY A 197 -22.29 26.90 37.56
N ASP A 198 -22.89 26.71 38.73
CA ASP A 198 -22.35 25.87 39.81
C ASP A 198 -23.38 24.94 40.48
N GLY A 199 -24.64 24.99 40.03
CA GLY A 199 -25.72 24.12 40.48
C GLY A 199 -25.49 22.65 40.14
N THR A 200 -25.81 21.77 41.09
CA THR A 200 -25.52 20.33 40.98
C THR A 200 -26.69 19.44 41.39
N ILE A 201 -26.93 18.37 40.63
CA ILE A 201 -27.71 17.21 41.05
C ILE A 201 -26.74 16.07 41.34
N ARG A 202 -26.63 15.65 42.60
CA ARG A 202 -25.76 14.56 43.01
C ARG A 202 -26.56 13.29 43.25
N VAL A 203 -26.09 12.20 42.67
CA VAL A 203 -26.64 10.86 42.88
C VAL A 203 -25.60 10.03 43.63
N ASN A 204 -25.85 9.77 44.92
CA ASN A 204 -24.94 8.98 45.75
C ASN A 204 -25.00 7.49 45.42
N PRO A 205 -24.03 6.67 45.90
CA PRO A 205 -23.91 5.29 45.49
C PRO A 205 -25.20 4.47 45.53
N SER A 206 -25.44 3.66 44.50
CA SER A 206 -26.67 2.87 44.29
C SER A 206 -27.97 3.68 44.18
N GLY A 207 -27.89 5.02 44.13
CA GLY A 207 -29.03 5.89 43.90
C GLY A 207 -29.57 5.82 42.47
N VAL A 208 -30.85 6.18 42.31
CA VAL A 208 -31.55 6.19 41.02
C VAL A 208 -32.14 7.57 40.77
N LEU A 209 -31.82 8.15 39.62
CA LEU A 209 -32.48 9.34 39.11
C LEU A 209 -33.40 8.92 37.96
N LEU A 210 -34.71 9.06 38.15
CA LEU A 210 -35.73 8.83 37.13
C LEU A 210 -36.07 10.17 36.48
N VAL A 211 -35.90 10.29 35.16
CA VAL A 211 -36.20 11.53 34.42
C VAL A 211 -37.31 11.28 33.41
N GLY A 212 -38.22 12.23 33.26
CA GLY A 212 -39.08 12.29 32.09
C GLY A 212 -38.46 13.21 31.05
N ASP A 213 -39.21 14.18 30.54
CA ASP A 213 -38.65 15.16 29.60
C ASP A 213 -37.95 16.28 30.38
N VAL A 214 -36.62 16.20 30.45
CA VAL A 214 -35.81 17.07 31.31
C VAL A 214 -34.78 17.80 30.46
N ILE A 215 -34.67 19.11 30.68
CA ILE A 215 -33.65 19.95 30.08
C ILE A 215 -32.68 20.38 31.18
N VAL A 216 -31.38 20.17 30.98
CA VAL A 216 -30.32 20.60 31.91
C VAL A 216 -29.48 21.68 31.24
N GLN A 217 -29.40 22.83 31.88
CA GLN A 217 -28.71 24.04 31.46
C GLN A 217 -27.88 24.58 32.61
N ASP A 218 -26.68 25.09 32.32
CA ASP A 218 -25.75 25.72 33.28
C ASP A 218 -25.54 24.96 34.60
N ALA A 219 -25.65 23.62 34.55
CA ALA A 219 -25.71 22.73 35.70
C ALA A 219 -24.93 21.43 35.48
N ALA A 220 -24.61 20.74 36.58
CA ALA A 220 -23.99 19.43 36.57
C ALA A 220 -24.90 18.34 37.17
N ILE A 221 -24.90 17.14 36.58
CA ILE A 221 -25.37 15.91 37.21
C ILE A 221 -24.15 15.06 37.57
N GLU A 222 -23.92 14.82 38.86
CA GLU A 222 -22.83 14.02 39.41
C GLU A 222 -23.32 12.61 39.77
N LEU A 223 -22.73 11.59 39.15
CA LEU A 223 -23.13 10.20 39.30
C LEU A 223 -22.06 9.38 40.02
N HIS A 224 -22.35 8.89 41.23
CA HIS A 224 -21.43 8.04 42.00
C HIS A 224 -21.60 6.54 41.70
N SER A 225 -20.81 5.69 42.35
CA SER A 225 -20.74 4.25 42.07
C SER A 225 -22.11 3.54 42.07
N ALA A 226 -22.32 2.66 41.08
CA ALA A 226 -23.54 1.88 40.91
C ALA A 226 -24.83 2.70 40.79
N THR A 227 -24.74 3.97 40.41
CA THR A 227 -25.93 4.80 40.15
C THR A 227 -26.60 4.46 38.83
N THR A 228 -27.90 4.73 38.74
CA THR A 228 -28.67 4.60 37.51
C THR A 228 -29.38 5.91 37.19
N LEU A 229 -29.19 6.42 35.98
CA LEU A 229 -30.01 7.48 35.40
C LEU A 229 -30.90 6.84 34.35
N ARG A 230 -32.21 6.90 34.51
CA ARG A 230 -33.12 6.24 33.56
C ARG A 230 -34.41 7.01 33.29
N GLY A 231 -34.99 6.76 32.13
CA GLY A 231 -36.28 7.33 31.76
C GLY A 231 -37.41 6.79 32.63
N ILE A 232 -38.41 7.62 32.93
CA ILE A 232 -39.66 7.19 33.58
C ILE A 232 -40.47 6.30 32.61
N ALA A 233 -40.47 6.67 31.33
CA ALA A 233 -41.05 5.94 30.21
C ALA A 233 -40.04 5.86 29.06
N GLY A 234 -40.18 4.84 28.21
CA GLY A 234 -39.26 4.60 27.08
C GLY A 234 -39.28 5.67 25.97
N THR A 235 -40.09 6.73 26.11
CA THR A 235 -40.17 7.87 25.19
C THR A 235 -39.47 9.13 25.70
N ASN A 236 -39.00 9.13 26.95
CA ASN A 236 -38.52 10.35 27.60
C ASN A 236 -37.15 10.80 27.08
N ILE A 237 -36.94 12.12 27.04
CA ILE A 237 -35.71 12.73 26.54
C ILE A 237 -35.02 13.55 27.64
N LEU A 238 -33.72 13.32 27.82
CA LEU A 238 -32.84 14.19 28.58
C LEU A 238 -32.02 15.05 27.62
N SER A 239 -32.29 16.36 27.61
CA SER A 239 -31.53 17.34 26.83
C SER A 239 -30.45 17.98 27.70
N ILE A 240 -29.21 17.95 27.24
CA ILE A 240 -28.04 18.42 28.02
C ILE A 240 -27.37 19.56 27.26
N GLY A 241 -27.40 20.74 27.86
CA GLY A 241 -26.73 21.93 27.34
C GLY A 241 -27.16 22.37 25.94
N PRO A 242 -28.46 22.51 25.65
CA PRO A 242 -28.94 22.97 24.35
C PRO A 242 -28.55 24.42 24.02
N THR A 243 -28.34 25.25 25.05
CA THR A 243 -28.20 26.72 24.97
C THR A 243 -27.08 27.26 25.87
N THR A 244 -26.87 26.66 27.04
CA THR A 244 -25.78 26.96 27.98
C THR A 244 -25.03 25.68 28.35
N PRO A 245 -23.80 25.75 28.88
CA PRO A 245 -23.02 24.56 29.22
C PRO A 245 -23.72 23.66 30.24
N ALA A 246 -23.75 22.35 30.03
CA ALA A 246 -24.24 21.42 31.04
C ALA A 246 -23.44 20.11 30.99
N THR A 247 -23.25 19.49 32.16
CA THR A 247 -22.42 18.28 32.26
C THR A 247 -23.13 17.17 33.01
N VAL A 248 -23.08 15.95 32.47
CA VAL A 248 -23.38 14.72 33.21
C VAL A 248 -22.08 13.97 33.40
N ARG A 249 -21.62 13.76 34.64
CA ARG A 249 -20.31 13.17 34.91
C ARG A 249 -20.31 12.12 36.01
N GLY A 250 -19.42 11.14 35.91
CA GLY A 250 -19.21 10.17 36.99
C GLY A 250 -19.06 8.73 36.51
N GLN A 251 -19.70 7.83 37.23
CA GLN A 251 -19.78 6.40 36.93
C GLN A 251 -21.23 5.93 37.14
N ALA A 252 -21.88 5.41 36.09
CA ALA A 252 -23.30 5.08 36.14
C ALA A 252 -23.71 4.13 35.02
N THR A 253 -24.96 3.67 35.09
CA THR A 253 -25.68 3.24 33.90
C THR A 253 -26.74 4.29 33.53
N ILE A 254 -26.63 4.87 32.34
CA ILE A 254 -27.68 5.69 31.72
C ILE A 254 -28.49 4.76 30.79
N ARG A 255 -29.79 4.57 31.03
CA ARG A 255 -30.60 3.64 30.24
C ARG A 255 -32.05 4.07 30.08
N ASP A 256 -32.78 3.43 29.16
CA ASP A 256 -34.23 3.62 28.97
C ASP A 256 -34.66 5.08 28.71
N LEU A 257 -33.80 5.94 28.14
CA LEU A 257 -34.11 7.35 27.82
C LEU A 257 -33.38 7.83 26.57
N GLY A 258 -34.02 8.71 25.80
CA GLY A 258 -33.41 9.44 24.69
C GLY A 258 -32.46 10.52 25.18
N LEU A 259 -31.28 10.63 24.57
CA LEU A 259 -30.27 11.63 24.92
C LEU A 259 -30.15 12.63 23.77
N ASP A 260 -30.34 13.92 24.07
CA ASP A 260 -30.05 15.03 23.17
C ASP A 260 -28.96 15.92 23.77
N ILE A 261 -27.72 15.70 23.35
CA ILE A 261 -26.57 16.45 23.84
C ILE A 261 -26.37 17.63 22.89
N GLY A 262 -26.65 18.84 23.37
CA GLY A 262 -26.42 20.09 22.64
C GLY A 262 -24.93 20.40 22.48
N GLN A 263 -24.60 21.42 21.68
CA GLN A 263 -23.20 21.78 21.39
C GLN A 263 -22.37 22.15 22.62
N LEU A 264 -23.03 22.55 23.71
CA LEU A 264 -22.39 22.89 24.99
C LEU A 264 -22.59 21.79 26.04
N GLY A 265 -23.20 20.66 25.66
CA GLY A 265 -23.42 19.52 26.52
C GLY A 265 -22.22 18.58 26.56
N VAL A 266 -21.92 18.06 27.75
CA VAL A 266 -20.88 17.04 27.96
C VAL A 266 -21.44 15.88 28.78
N ILE A 267 -21.21 14.64 28.32
CA ILE A 267 -21.32 13.45 29.17
C ILE A 267 -19.92 12.87 29.35
N GLU A 268 -19.46 12.75 30.60
CA GLU A 268 -18.09 12.34 30.92
C GLU A 268 -18.02 11.19 31.93
N ALA A 269 -17.34 10.11 31.55
CA ALA A 269 -16.84 9.15 32.52
C ALA A 269 -15.55 9.70 33.15
N ASN A 270 -15.53 10.06 34.44
CA ASN A 270 -14.34 10.67 35.07
C ASN A 270 -13.78 9.90 36.28
N THR A 271 -14.50 8.92 36.83
CA THR A 271 -14.03 8.13 37.99
C THR A 271 -13.88 6.64 37.73
N ALA A 272 -14.69 6.06 36.84
CA ALA A 272 -14.70 4.64 36.53
C ALA A 272 -15.42 4.39 35.18
N THR A 273 -16.25 3.35 35.08
CA THR A 273 -17.08 3.10 33.90
C THR A 273 -18.40 3.85 33.98
N LEU A 274 -18.70 4.64 32.94
CA LEU A 274 -20.06 5.12 32.65
C LEU A 274 -20.57 4.35 31.44
N THR A 275 -21.71 3.69 31.59
CA THR A 275 -22.38 2.92 30.54
C THR A 275 -23.61 3.67 30.05
N ILE A 276 -23.76 3.81 28.74
CA ILE A 276 -24.97 4.30 28.09
C ILE A 276 -25.61 3.13 27.35
N GLU A 277 -26.85 2.79 27.71
CA GLU A 277 -27.70 1.73 27.14
C GLU A 277 -29.07 2.32 26.78
N ASN A 278 -29.09 3.06 25.68
CA ASN A 278 -30.26 3.71 25.14
C ASN A 278 -31.03 2.74 24.24
N THR A 279 -32.21 2.36 24.71
CA THR A 279 -33.21 1.55 24.01
C THR A 279 -34.30 2.41 23.36
N HIS A 280 -34.17 3.75 23.41
CA HIS A 280 -35.12 4.70 22.86
C HIS A 280 -35.14 4.65 21.33
N THR A 281 -36.35 4.66 20.76
CA THR A 281 -36.58 4.57 19.30
C THR A 281 -36.06 5.78 18.52
N GLY A 282 -35.88 6.93 19.17
CA GLY A 282 -35.28 8.15 18.59
C GLY A 282 -33.75 8.17 18.59
N GLY A 283 -33.08 7.17 19.17
CA GLY A 283 -31.62 7.08 19.23
C GLY A 283 -30.96 8.05 20.22
N LEU A 284 -29.64 8.18 20.12
CA LEU A 284 -28.82 9.20 20.80
C LEU A 284 -28.43 10.27 19.78
N VAL A 285 -28.65 11.55 20.11
CA VAL A 285 -28.15 12.69 19.32
C VAL A 285 -27.03 13.36 20.11
N ASN A 286 -25.82 13.38 19.54
CA ASN A 286 -24.67 14.07 20.09
C ASN A 286 -24.20 15.18 19.16
N ARG A 287 -24.44 16.43 19.57
CA ARG A 287 -23.84 17.65 18.99
C ARG A 287 -22.76 18.25 19.88
N GLY A 288 -22.60 17.72 21.09
CA GLY A 288 -21.62 18.14 22.08
C GLY A 288 -20.50 17.11 22.23
N THR A 289 -20.19 16.73 23.46
CA THR A 289 -19.09 15.79 23.75
C THR A 289 -19.53 14.57 24.57
N LEU A 290 -19.19 13.39 24.07
CA LEU A 290 -19.15 12.13 24.82
C LEU A 290 -17.69 11.82 25.17
N ARG A 291 -17.31 11.85 26.44
CA ARG A 291 -15.91 11.77 26.89
C ARG A 291 -15.65 10.61 27.85
N ALA A 292 -14.55 9.90 27.63
CA ALA A 292 -13.86 9.14 28.67
C ALA A 292 -12.68 9.96 29.18
N GLY A 293 -12.75 10.38 30.46
CA GLY A 293 -11.69 11.08 31.16
C GLY A 293 -10.53 10.14 31.55
N PRO A 294 -9.39 10.67 32.04
CA PRO A 294 -8.18 9.89 32.26
C PRO A 294 -8.42 8.68 33.16
N ASN A 295 -7.97 7.50 32.72
CA ASN A 295 -8.16 6.20 33.40
C ASN A 295 -9.63 5.76 33.60
N ALA A 296 -10.59 6.44 32.97
CA ALA A 296 -12.00 6.09 33.00
C ALA A 296 -12.44 5.40 31.70
N ARG A 297 -13.63 4.81 31.71
CA ARG A 297 -14.22 4.14 30.56
C ARG A 297 -15.61 4.67 30.26
N LEU A 298 -15.85 5.09 29.02
CA LEU A 298 -17.19 5.31 28.51
C LEU A 298 -17.60 4.08 27.69
N HIS A 299 -18.67 3.40 28.09
CA HIS A 299 -19.22 2.28 27.35
C HIS A 299 -20.50 2.71 26.62
N LEU A 300 -20.50 2.60 25.30
CA LEU A 300 -21.64 2.90 24.44
C LEU A 300 -22.26 1.58 23.99
N GLY A 301 -23.45 1.29 24.53
CA GLY A 301 -24.25 0.09 24.29
C GLY A 301 -25.40 0.26 23.28
N ASN A 302 -25.55 1.46 22.69
CA ASN A 302 -26.76 1.91 22.00
C ASN A 302 -26.82 1.45 20.54
N SER A 303 -28.02 1.36 19.97
CA SER A 303 -28.18 0.87 18.60
C SER A 303 -28.04 1.90 17.48
N ALA A 304 -28.23 3.21 17.73
CA ALA A 304 -27.89 4.26 16.78
C ALA A 304 -27.51 5.59 17.48
N ILE A 305 -26.40 6.18 17.06
CA ILE A 305 -25.84 7.45 17.53
C ILE A 305 -25.69 8.39 16.32
N ASN A 306 -26.50 9.45 16.30
CA ASN A 306 -26.26 10.57 15.42
C ASN A 306 -25.24 11.49 16.09
N ASN A 307 -24.00 11.44 15.64
CA ASN A 307 -22.88 12.22 16.16
C ASN A 307 -22.58 13.43 15.26
N THR A 308 -23.51 13.86 14.41
CA THR A 308 -23.33 15.05 13.56
C THR A 308 -23.01 16.28 14.44
N ASP A 309 -21.94 16.99 14.08
CA ASP A 309 -21.35 18.11 14.84
C ASP A 309 -20.78 17.75 16.23
N GLY A 310 -20.90 16.50 16.66
CA GLY A 310 -20.44 16.03 17.96
C GLY A 310 -19.06 15.38 17.95
N ILE A 311 -18.50 15.24 19.15
CA ILE A 311 -17.22 14.57 19.42
C ILE A 311 -17.46 13.38 20.36
N ILE A 312 -16.90 12.23 20.00
CA ILE A 312 -16.72 11.08 20.88
C ILE A 312 -15.23 10.94 21.15
N GLU A 313 -14.81 11.01 22.40
CA GLU A 313 -13.40 11.09 22.74
C GLU A 313 -12.94 10.27 23.94
N ALA A 314 -11.72 9.75 23.82
CA ALA A 314 -10.97 9.15 24.91
C ALA A 314 -9.72 9.99 25.20
N LEU A 315 -9.63 10.56 26.40
CA LEU A 315 -8.42 11.26 26.86
C LEU A 315 -7.29 10.25 27.16
N ASP A 316 -6.12 10.76 27.53
CA ASP A 316 -4.95 9.91 27.82
C ASP A 316 -5.25 8.85 28.90
N GLY A 317 -4.91 7.60 28.62
CA GLY A 317 -5.19 6.43 29.46
C GLY A 317 -6.66 6.03 29.56
N ALA A 318 -7.56 6.69 28.83
CA ALA A 318 -8.99 6.42 28.84
C ALA A 318 -9.42 5.47 27.71
N ALA A 319 -10.63 4.92 27.82
CA ALA A 319 -11.20 4.14 26.74
C ALA A 319 -12.69 4.46 26.51
N VAL A 320 -13.05 4.77 25.25
CA VAL A 320 -14.44 4.64 24.80
C VAL A 320 -14.59 3.24 24.21
N THR A 321 -15.68 2.55 24.52
CA THR A 321 -15.89 1.18 24.03
C THR A 321 -17.27 0.98 23.46
N LEU A 322 -17.30 0.35 22.30
CA LEU A 322 -18.49 0.08 21.53
C LEU A 322 -18.84 -1.40 21.74
N GLY A 323 -20.03 -1.70 22.26
CA GLY A 323 -20.46 -3.07 22.52
C GLY A 323 -21.99 -3.18 22.60
N ASN A 324 -22.50 -4.41 22.75
CA ASN A 324 -23.93 -4.76 22.61
C ASN A 324 -24.49 -4.48 21.19
N GLN A 325 -25.26 -5.42 20.65
CA GLN A 325 -25.52 -5.53 19.20
C GLN A 325 -26.85 -4.91 18.73
N PRO A 326 -26.92 -4.33 17.51
CA PRO A 326 -25.86 -3.66 16.70
C PRO A 326 -25.75 -2.16 17.04
N ILE A 327 -24.59 -1.51 16.84
CA ILE A 327 -24.36 -0.06 17.08
C ILE A 327 -23.97 0.68 15.80
N SER A 328 -24.58 1.84 15.53
CA SER A 328 -24.19 2.73 14.42
C SER A 328 -23.81 4.12 14.92
N ILE A 329 -22.76 4.72 14.36
CA ILE A 329 -22.32 6.09 14.60
C ILE A 329 -22.24 6.80 13.25
N THR A 330 -22.97 7.90 13.10
CA THR A 330 -23.00 8.70 11.87
C THR A 330 -22.61 10.15 12.18
N GLY A 331 -21.68 10.72 11.41
CA GLY A 331 -21.28 12.12 11.56
C GLY A 331 -20.23 12.40 12.65
N GLY A 332 -19.66 13.61 12.59
CA GLY A 332 -18.80 14.17 13.64
C GLY A 332 -17.41 13.53 13.73
N GLN A 333 -16.83 13.56 14.93
CA GLN A 333 -15.45 13.13 15.17
C GLN A 333 -15.32 12.02 16.21
N LEU A 334 -14.46 11.05 15.90
CA LEU A 334 -13.89 10.07 16.82
C LEU A 334 -12.45 10.47 17.13
N ARG A 335 -12.19 10.89 18.36
CA ARG A 335 -10.92 11.54 18.75
C ARG A 335 -10.28 10.84 19.94
N THR A 336 -8.96 10.80 20.00
CA THR A 336 -8.24 10.35 21.20
C THR A 336 -7.05 11.26 21.49
N GLU A 337 -6.58 11.24 22.75
CA GLU A 337 -5.37 11.93 23.19
C GLU A 337 -4.42 10.94 23.87
N GLY A 338 -3.11 11.11 23.67
CA GLY A 338 -2.09 10.25 24.28
C GLY A 338 -2.33 8.77 23.97
N SER A 339 -2.47 7.96 25.01
CA SER A 339 -2.77 6.53 24.97
C SER A 339 -4.27 6.19 24.96
N GLY A 340 -5.15 7.20 24.85
CA GLY A 340 -6.59 7.03 24.75
C GLY A 340 -7.00 6.24 23.51
N VAL A 341 -8.06 5.43 23.63
CA VAL A 341 -8.51 4.52 22.56
C VAL A 341 -10.03 4.43 22.47
N ILE A 342 -10.54 4.39 21.24
CA ILE A 342 -11.93 4.01 20.95
C ILE A 342 -11.92 2.57 20.46
N ARG A 343 -12.54 1.65 21.20
CA ARG A 343 -12.41 0.21 20.96
C ARG A 343 -13.73 -0.48 20.63
N ASP A 344 -13.73 -1.22 19.53
CA ASP A 344 -14.75 -2.21 19.24
C ASP A 344 -14.57 -3.44 20.16
N THR A 345 -15.60 -3.75 20.93
CA THR A 345 -15.62 -4.90 21.85
C THR A 345 -16.67 -5.94 21.46
N THR A 346 -17.21 -5.84 20.24
CA THR A 346 -18.28 -6.70 19.76
C THR A 346 -17.78 -8.06 19.29
N ALA A 347 -18.24 -9.16 19.91
CA ALA A 347 -17.87 -10.52 19.51
C ALA A 347 -18.86 -11.18 18.53
N SER A 348 -20.06 -10.61 18.35
CA SER A 348 -21.19 -11.27 17.64
C SER A 348 -21.98 -10.35 16.70
N GLY A 349 -21.54 -9.13 16.45
CA GLY A 349 -22.09 -8.32 15.37
C GLY A 349 -21.38 -7.00 15.19
N ARG A 350 -21.98 -6.07 14.45
CA ARG A 350 -21.24 -5.08 13.67
C ARG A 350 -21.36 -3.68 14.26
N VAL A 351 -20.23 -2.98 14.38
CA VAL A 351 -20.18 -1.52 14.52
C VAL A 351 -20.29 -0.91 13.12
N HIS A 352 -21.20 0.03 12.92
CA HIS A 352 -21.31 0.83 11.68
C HIS A 352 -20.78 2.23 11.92
N LEU A 353 -19.76 2.65 11.16
CA LEU A 353 -19.22 4.01 11.16
C LEU A 353 -19.51 4.64 9.80
N SER A 354 -20.09 5.84 9.77
CA SER A 354 -20.48 6.49 8.51
C SER A 354 -20.28 7.99 8.56
N ASP A 355 -19.74 8.55 7.46
CA ASP A 355 -19.64 10.00 7.24
C ASP A 355 -19.00 10.78 8.39
N LEU A 356 -17.87 10.29 8.91
CA LEU A 356 -17.23 10.83 10.11
C LEU A 356 -15.72 10.98 9.95
N ALA A 357 -15.11 11.73 10.88
CA ALA A 357 -13.66 11.85 10.99
C ALA A 357 -13.12 10.98 12.13
N ILE A 358 -12.07 10.20 11.86
CA ILE A 358 -11.28 9.46 12.85
C ILE A 358 -9.93 10.17 12.98
N THR A 359 -9.79 10.99 14.02
CA THR A 359 -8.58 11.78 14.26
C THR A 359 -7.70 11.19 15.36
N GLY A 360 -8.20 10.17 16.07
CA GLY A 360 -7.48 9.42 17.11
C GLY A 360 -7.27 7.94 16.78
N HIS A 361 -7.07 7.13 17.81
CA HIS A 361 -6.90 5.68 17.70
C HIS A 361 -8.23 4.94 17.81
N TYR A 362 -8.64 4.31 16.70
CA TYR A 362 -9.74 3.37 16.65
C TYR A 362 -9.20 1.93 16.57
N ASP A 363 -9.55 1.09 17.53
CA ASP A 363 -9.03 -0.26 17.70
C ASP A 363 -10.17 -1.29 17.56
N LEU A 364 -10.05 -2.24 16.63
CA LEU A 364 -11.05 -3.30 16.45
C LEU A 364 -11.05 -4.36 17.57
N GLY A 365 -10.17 -4.26 18.57
CA GLY A 365 -10.09 -5.21 19.67
C GLY A 365 -9.77 -6.64 19.21
N SER A 366 -10.13 -7.66 19.99
CA SER A 366 -9.77 -9.06 19.70
C SER A 366 -10.79 -9.83 18.84
N SER A 367 -11.98 -9.27 18.64
CA SER A 367 -13.09 -9.94 17.93
C SER A 367 -13.97 -8.98 17.12
N GLY A 368 -13.55 -7.71 17.01
CA GLY A 368 -14.37 -6.67 16.41
C GLY A 368 -14.66 -6.88 14.93
N TYR A 369 -15.78 -6.30 14.55
CA TYR A 369 -16.30 -6.28 13.20
C TYR A 369 -16.83 -4.88 12.93
N THR A 370 -15.99 -4.03 12.37
CA THR A 370 -16.36 -2.66 12.04
C THR A 370 -16.65 -2.55 10.56
N ARG A 371 -17.74 -1.89 10.21
CA ARG A 371 -18.09 -1.54 8.84
C ARG A 371 -18.05 -0.04 8.63
N LEU A 372 -17.34 0.39 7.59
CA LEU A 372 -17.29 1.76 7.09
C LEU A 372 -18.30 1.95 5.96
N ASN A 373 -18.87 3.15 5.87
CA ASN A 373 -19.75 3.60 4.78
C ASN A 373 -19.52 5.10 4.52
N GLY A 374 -19.70 5.50 3.26
CA GLY A 374 -19.62 6.91 2.88
C GLY A 374 -18.19 7.46 2.96
N VAL A 375 -18.06 8.67 3.47
CA VAL A 375 -16.78 9.39 3.56
C VAL A 375 -16.18 9.25 4.95
N VAL A 376 -14.97 8.71 5.05
CA VAL A 376 -14.22 8.62 6.32
C VAL A 376 -12.94 9.45 6.21
N GLN A 377 -12.88 10.55 6.96
CA GLN A 377 -11.65 11.32 7.10
C GLN A 377 -10.78 10.70 8.20
N LEU A 378 -9.72 10.00 7.85
CA LEU A 378 -8.79 9.36 8.76
C LEU A 378 -7.49 10.16 8.86
N THR A 379 -7.30 10.94 9.93
CA THR A 379 -5.99 11.56 10.25
C THR A 379 -5.30 10.88 11.43
N GLY A 380 -5.98 9.95 12.09
CA GLY A 380 -5.46 9.12 13.17
C GLY A 380 -5.09 7.71 12.69
N LEU A 381 -5.33 6.72 13.53
CA LEU A 381 -4.98 5.32 13.32
C LEU A 381 -6.20 4.42 13.46
N ILE A 382 -6.43 3.54 12.48
CA ILE A 382 -7.28 2.36 12.63
C ILE A 382 -6.39 1.13 12.81
N THR A 383 -6.54 0.41 13.92
CA THR A 383 -5.89 -0.90 14.11
C THR A 383 -6.86 -2.04 13.85
N VAL A 384 -6.57 -2.82 12.82
CA VAL A 384 -7.26 -4.08 12.49
C VAL A 384 -6.43 -5.21 13.10
N ASN A 385 -6.90 -5.78 14.20
CA ASN A 385 -6.16 -6.83 14.92
C ASN A 385 -6.41 -8.22 14.35
N ASN A 386 -5.51 -9.15 14.68
CA ASN A 386 -5.59 -10.54 14.26
C ASN A 386 -6.98 -11.16 14.52
N GLY A 387 -7.62 -11.68 13.47
CA GLY A 387 -8.95 -12.29 13.54
C GLY A 387 -10.12 -11.31 13.43
N THR A 388 -9.87 -10.00 13.29
CA THR A 388 -10.92 -8.98 13.12
C THR A 388 -11.17 -8.63 11.65
N THR A 389 -12.31 -7.98 11.38
CA THR A 389 -12.70 -7.55 10.03
C THR A 389 -13.04 -6.07 9.99
N LEU A 390 -12.37 -5.35 9.09
CA LEU A 390 -12.81 -4.04 8.60
C LEU A 390 -13.58 -4.25 7.30
N GLU A 391 -14.88 -3.95 7.29
CA GLU A 391 -15.74 -4.12 6.14
C GLU A 391 -16.12 -2.75 5.55
N CYS A 392 -16.37 -2.69 4.26
CA CYS A 392 -16.87 -1.53 3.54
C CYS A 392 -18.18 -1.90 2.86
N SER A 393 -19.18 -1.01 2.89
CA SER A 393 -20.43 -1.18 2.14
C SER A 393 -20.76 0.06 1.32
N GLY A 394 -21.04 -0.12 0.03
CA GLY A 394 -21.27 0.95 -0.94
C GLY A 394 -19.98 1.50 -1.53
N ASP A 395 -19.99 2.80 -1.86
CA ASP A 395 -18.81 3.55 -2.28
C ASP A 395 -18.14 4.18 -1.07
N ILE A 396 -16.89 3.82 -0.82
CA ILE A 396 -16.13 4.30 0.34
C ILE A 396 -14.99 5.18 -0.15
N LEU A 397 -14.92 6.38 0.43
CA LEU A 397 -13.76 7.27 0.32
C LEU A 397 -13.08 7.34 1.69
N ILE A 398 -11.84 6.86 1.78
CA ILE A 398 -10.96 7.11 2.93
C ILE A 398 -9.91 8.15 2.54
N HIS A 399 -9.79 9.21 3.34
CA HIS A 399 -8.87 10.32 3.07
C HIS A 399 -8.36 10.97 4.36
N GLY A 400 -7.35 11.83 4.29
CA GLY A 400 -6.61 12.31 5.44
C GLY A 400 -5.37 11.44 5.65
N ALA A 401 -4.22 12.06 5.86
CA ALA A 401 -2.92 11.39 5.94
C ALA A 401 -2.70 10.55 7.21
N GLY A 402 -3.69 9.73 7.62
CA GLY A 402 -3.61 8.77 8.71
C GLY A 402 -3.26 7.35 8.24
N GLU A 403 -3.45 6.39 9.14
CA GLU A 403 -2.96 5.01 8.97
C GLU A 403 -4.05 3.95 9.23
N ILE A 404 -4.04 2.89 8.42
CA ILE A 404 -4.73 1.63 8.71
C ILE A 404 -3.66 0.54 8.89
N LEU A 405 -3.47 0.11 10.14
CA LEU A 405 -2.53 -0.95 10.49
C LEU A 405 -3.26 -2.30 10.61
N MET A 406 -2.84 -3.26 9.79
CA MET A 406 -3.38 -4.62 9.75
C MET A 406 -2.40 -5.61 10.39
N SER A 407 -2.80 -6.39 11.40
CA SER A 407 -1.90 -7.32 12.12
C SER A 407 -2.41 -8.76 12.17
N GLY A 408 -1.61 -9.73 11.70
CA GLY A 408 -2.00 -11.14 11.67
C GLY A 408 -3.01 -11.50 10.57
N ASN A 409 -3.95 -12.39 10.88
CA ASN A 409 -5.00 -12.86 9.97
C ASN A 409 -6.18 -11.88 9.99
N THR A 410 -5.99 -10.71 9.39
CA THR A 410 -7.03 -9.67 9.26
C THR A 410 -7.73 -9.72 7.92
N LEU A 411 -8.93 -9.13 7.87
CA LEU A 411 -9.67 -8.95 6.62
C LEU A 411 -10.11 -7.50 6.47
N PHE A 412 -9.70 -6.86 5.39
CA PHE A 412 -10.25 -5.58 4.92
C PHE A 412 -11.02 -5.83 3.63
N LYS A 413 -12.34 -5.66 3.61
CA LYS A 413 -13.14 -6.12 2.45
C LYS A 413 -14.38 -5.30 2.14
N GLY A 414 -14.85 -5.39 0.90
CA GLY A 414 -16.24 -5.09 0.57
C GLY A 414 -17.22 -6.11 1.17
N THR A 415 -18.47 -5.73 1.41
CA THR A 415 -19.58 -6.65 1.67
C THR A 415 -19.87 -7.55 0.47
N ASN A 416 -19.70 -7.01 -0.74
CA ASN A 416 -19.93 -7.67 -2.01
C ASN A 416 -19.10 -7.01 -3.13
N THR A 417 -19.10 -7.61 -4.32
CA THR A 417 -18.29 -7.17 -5.46
C THR A 417 -18.78 -5.90 -6.16
N ALA A 418 -19.88 -5.28 -5.72
CA ALA A 418 -20.30 -3.96 -6.18
C ALA A 418 -19.70 -2.82 -5.32
N ASP A 419 -19.17 -3.12 -4.14
CA ASP A 419 -18.60 -2.11 -3.27
C ASP A 419 -17.25 -1.61 -3.81
N THR A 420 -16.99 -0.31 -3.65
CA THR A 420 -15.76 0.34 -4.10
C THR A 420 -15.00 0.95 -2.92
N LEU A 421 -13.67 0.92 -3.00
CA LEU A 421 -12.79 1.60 -2.04
C LEU A 421 -11.89 2.58 -2.81
N THR A 422 -11.95 3.86 -2.45
CA THR A 422 -10.98 4.86 -2.87
C THR A 422 -10.12 5.24 -1.67
N ASN A 423 -8.86 4.81 -1.69
CA ASN A 423 -7.82 5.26 -0.78
C ASN A 423 -7.11 6.48 -1.38
N ASN A 424 -7.40 7.67 -0.87
CA ASN A 424 -6.88 8.90 -1.44
C ASN A 424 -5.48 9.29 -0.90
N ASP A 425 -5.26 9.13 0.40
CA ASP A 425 -4.04 9.60 1.08
C ASP A 425 -3.75 8.86 2.40
N VAL A 426 -4.40 7.72 2.65
CA VAL A 426 -4.19 6.91 3.85
C VAL A 426 -3.11 5.86 3.61
N HIS A 427 -2.20 5.67 4.56
CA HIS A 427 -1.24 4.57 4.54
C HIS A 427 -1.90 3.28 5.05
N ILE A 428 -2.05 2.27 4.19
CA ILE A 428 -2.59 0.97 4.58
C ILE A 428 -1.43 -0.01 4.63
N HIS A 429 -1.17 -0.60 5.80
CA HIS A 429 0.04 -1.41 5.96
C HIS A 429 -0.11 -2.56 6.96
N GLY A 430 0.92 -3.40 7.03
CA GLY A 430 0.97 -4.59 7.88
C GLY A 430 0.81 -5.90 7.11
N ARG A 431 -0.03 -6.80 7.62
CA ARG A 431 -0.32 -8.10 7.00
C ARG A 431 -1.80 -8.47 7.10
N GLY A 432 -2.26 -9.34 6.19
CA GLY A 432 -3.66 -9.77 6.14
C GLY A 432 -4.18 -9.91 4.72
N THR A 433 -5.48 -9.69 4.53
CA THR A 433 -6.11 -9.75 3.20
C THR A 433 -6.98 -8.52 2.95
N ILE A 434 -6.76 -7.86 1.81
CA ILE A 434 -7.63 -6.82 1.25
C ILE A 434 -8.38 -7.43 0.07
N SER A 435 -9.72 -7.45 0.09
CA SER A 435 -10.48 -8.22 -0.90
C SER A 435 -11.92 -7.80 -1.16
N THR A 436 -12.60 -8.49 -2.08
CA THR A 436 -14.06 -8.40 -2.33
C THR A 436 -14.55 -7.06 -2.90
N PHE A 437 -13.69 -6.04 -3.01
CA PHE A 437 -14.02 -4.79 -3.70
C PHE A 437 -14.18 -5.02 -5.21
N GLY A 438 -15.24 -4.51 -5.81
CA GLY A 438 -15.40 -4.47 -7.27
C GLY A 438 -14.32 -3.61 -7.92
N THR A 439 -14.06 -2.45 -7.33
CA THR A 439 -12.92 -1.58 -7.66
C THR A 439 -12.23 -1.12 -6.38
N LEU A 440 -10.91 -1.33 -6.30
CA LEU A 440 -10.05 -0.70 -5.31
C LEU A 440 -9.16 0.32 -6.02
N THR A 441 -9.31 1.59 -5.68
CA THR A 441 -8.48 2.69 -6.20
C THR A 441 -7.51 3.13 -5.11
N ASN A 442 -6.22 3.04 -5.40
CA ASN A 442 -5.15 3.46 -4.49
C ASN A 442 -4.38 4.65 -5.08
N HIS A 443 -4.41 5.78 -4.39
CA HIS A 443 -3.57 6.96 -4.68
C HIS A 443 -2.39 7.09 -3.69
N ALA A 444 -2.38 6.30 -2.62
CA ALA A 444 -1.40 6.37 -1.54
C ALA A 444 -0.49 5.13 -1.51
N VAL A 445 0.00 4.74 -0.33
CA VAL A 445 0.81 3.54 -0.14
C VAL A 445 -0.05 2.43 0.47
N ILE A 446 -0.02 1.25 -0.17
CA ILE A 446 -0.47 -0.02 0.41
C ILE A 446 0.75 -0.92 0.55
N ALA A 447 1.17 -1.23 1.78
CA ALA A 447 2.44 -1.90 2.06
C ALA A 447 2.28 -3.21 2.85
N ALA A 448 3.03 -4.24 2.47
CA ALA A 448 3.39 -5.33 3.37
C ALA A 448 4.70 -4.95 4.06
N ASP A 449 4.70 -4.76 5.39
CA ASP A 449 5.86 -4.21 6.12
C ASP A 449 6.13 -4.87 7.49
N ASP A 450 5.34 -5.87 7.88
CA ASP A 450 5.46 -6.56 9.18
C ASP A 450 6.23 -7.90 9.08
N GLY A 451 6.96 -8.16 7.99
CA GLY A 451 7.61 -9.46 7.70
C GLY A 451 6.64 -10.62 7.41
N GLY A 452 5.33 -10.34 7.36
CA GLY A 452 4.28 -11.27 6.94
C GLY A 452 3.84 -11.07 5.49
N ALA A 453 2.73 -11.71 5.11
CA ALA A 453 2.12 -11.50 3.81
C ALA A 453 0.90 -10.57 3.89
N LEU A 454 0.86 -9.52 3.05
CA LEU A 454 -0.36 -8.80 2.73
C LEU A 454 -0.87 -9.30 1.38
N THR A 455 -2.10 -9.78 1.33
CA THR A 455 -2.73 -10.26 0.10
C THR A 455 -3.73 -9.24 -0.43
N LEU A 456 -3.51 -8.76 -1.66
CA LEU A 456 -4.47 -7.98 -2.40
C LEU A 456 -5.19 -8.91 -3.40
N SER A 457 -6.47 -9.15 -3.17
CA SER A 457 -7.30 -10.05 -3.98
C SER A 457 -8.60 -9.38 -4.35
N ALA A 458 -8.64 -8.79 -5.53
CA ALA A 458 -9.90 -8.54 -6.18
C ALA A 458 -10.46 -9.92 -6.60
N THR A 459 -11.73 -10.24 -6.34
CA THR A 459 -12.30 -11.53 -6.80
C THR A 459 -12.35 -11.52 -8.33
N ALA A 460 -12.28 -12.68 -9.00
CA ALA A 460 -12.24 -12.77 -10.46
C ALA A 460 -13.30 -11.87 -11.14
N GLY A 461 -12.85 -10.86 -11.89
CA GLY A 461 -13.68 -9.82 -12.50
C GLY A 461 -13.54 -8.42 -11.89
N ASN A 462 -12.83 -8.29 -10.76
CA ASN A 462 -12.63 -7.02 -10.06
C ASN A 462 -11.33 -6.31 -10.50
N THR A 463 -11.29 -4.99 -10.32
CA THR A 463 -10.19 -4.12 -10.77
C THR A 463 -9.46 -3.47 -9.60
N VAL A 464 -8.13 -3.51 -9.60
CA VAL A 464 -7.28 -2.66 -8.77
C VAL A 464 -6.75 -1.54 -9.64
N VAL A 465 -7.05 -0.29 -9.29
CA VAL A 465 -6.52 0.91 -9.93
C VAL A 465 -5.44 1.46 -9.01
N ASN A 466 -4.17 1.23 -9.35
CA ASN A 466 -3.05 1.78 -8.60
C ASN A 466 -2.52 3.04 -9.31
N ARG A 467 -2.64 4.19 -8.65
CA ARG A 467 -1.99 5.46 -9.00
C ARG A 467 -0.90 5.86 -8.00
N GLY A 468 -0.84 5.17 -6.85
CA GLY A 468 0.20 5.34 -5.84
C GLY A 468 1.19 4.18 -5.86
N THR A 469 1.43 3.59 -4.69
CA THR A 469 2.41 2.52 -4.51
C THR A 469 1.77 1.29 -3.88
N LEU A 470 2.02 0.12 -4.48
CA LEU A 470 1.85 -1.18 -3.85
C LEU A 470 3.24 -1.73 -3.49
N ARG A 471 3.54 -1.92 -2.20
CA ARG A 471 4.92 -2.19 -1.72
C ARG A 471 5.04 -3.47 -0.89
N ALA A 472 6.16 -4.15 -1.02
CA ALA A 472 6.70 -5.07 -0.02
C ALA A 472 8.01 -4.49 0.57
N GLU A 473 8.12 -4.45 1.90
CA GLU A 473 9.30 -3.97 2.62
C GLU A 473 9.54 -4.76 3.93
N ASN A 474 10.68 -4.54 4.59
CA ASN A 474 11.07 -5.19 5.85
C ASN A 474 11.02 -6.73 5.83
N GLY A 475 11.33 -7.35 4.69
CA GLY A 475 11.29 -8.81 4.53
C GLY A 475 9.89 -9.39 4.36
N ALA A 476 8.88 -8.55 4.20
CA ALA A 476 7.50 -8.96 3.98
C ALA A 476 7.26 -9.43 2.54
N THR A 477 6.08 -10.01 2.30
CA THR A 477 5.60 -10.37 0.97
C THR A 477 4.29 -9.66 0.64
N LEU A 478 4.25 -8.89 -0.44
CA LEU A 478 2.99 -8.43 -1.02
C LEU A 478 2.52 -9.47 -2.05
N THR A 479 1.35 -10.07 -1.82
CA THR A 479 0.75 -11.04 -2.74
C THR A 479 -0.34 -10.37 -3.56
N LEU A 480 -0.18 -10.34 -4.88
CA LEU A 480 -1.17 -9.85 -5.82
C LEU A 480 -1.84 -11.04 -6.51
N LYS A 481 -3.18 -11.13 -6.45
CA LYS A 481 -3.89 -12.30 -6.98
C LYS A 481 -5.29 -12.02 -7.52
N ASP A 482 -5.72 -12.83 -8.49
CA ASP A 482 -7.09 -12.89 -9.01
C ASP A 482 -7.66 -11.55 -9.57
N SER A 483 -6.79 -10.63 -10.02
CA SER A 483 -7.14 -9.24 -10.29
C SER A 483 -6.75 -8.76 -11.69
N THR A 484 -7.45 -7.76 -12.21
CA THR A 484 -6.88 -6.84 -13.22
C THR A 484 -6.33 -5.62 -12.51
N ILE A 485 -5.04 -5.34 -12.68
CA ILE A 485 -4.35 -4.21 -12.07
C ILE A 485 -4.04 -3.18 -13.16
N ASP A 486 -4.78 -2.07 -13.14
CA ASP A 486 -4.40 -0.86 -13.85
C ASP A 486 -3.40 -0.08 -13.00
N ASN A 487 -2.13 -0.21 -13.35
CA ASN A 487 -1.02 0.43 -12.66
C ASN A 487 -0.56 1.71 -13.37
N THR A 488 -1.42 2.34 -14.18
CA THR A 488 -1.11 3.64 -14.83
C THR A 488 -0.67 4.66 -13.78
N ASP A 489 0.47 5.32 -14.01
CA ASP A 489 1.13 6.27 -13.09
C ASP A 489 1.55 5.70 -11.72
N GLY A 490 1.26 4.43 -11.45
CA GLY A 490 1.59 3.75 -10.20
C GLY A 490 2.87 2.93 -10.26
N THR A 491 3.34 2.55 -9.06
CA THR A 491 4.49 1.66 -8.86
C THR A 491 4.09 0.43 -8.05
N ILE A 492 4.51 -0.75 -8.50
CA ILE A 492 4.49 -1.99 -7.73
C ILE A 492 5.94 -2.33 -7.39
N GLU A 493 6.28 -2.45 -6.11
CA GLU A 493 7.68 -2.56 -5.71
C GLU A 493 7.99 -3.54 -4.57
N ALA A 494 9.18 -4.12 -4.66
CA ALA A 494 9.81 -4.87 -3.58
C ALA A 494 11.11 -4.18 -3.15
N LEU A 495 11.18 -3.71 -1.91
CA LEU A 495 12.43 -3.18 -1.33
C LEU A 495 13.38 -4.33 -0.94
N ASP A 496 14.58 -3.96 -0.47
CA ASP A 496 15.63 -4.93 -0.11
C ASP A 496 15.11 -6.04 0.83
N GLY A 497 15.45 -7.29 0.51
CA GLY A 497 15.05 -8.49 1.24
C GLY A 497 13.57 -8.86 1.15
N SER A 498 12.74 -8.11 0.42
CA SER A 498 11.28 -8.27 0.37
C SER A 498 10.82 -8.81 -0.99
N SER A 499 9.55 -9.23 -1.11
CA SER A 499 9.06 -9.82 -2.36
C SER A 499 7.64 -9.39 -2.72
N VAL A 500 7.38 -9.16 -4.01
CA VAL A 500 6.03 -9.13 -4.57
C VAL A 500 5.77 -10.44 -5.28
N ALA A 501 4.80 -11.21 -4.79
CA ALA A 501 4.39 -12.48 -5.38
C ALA A 501 3.16 -12.27 -6.27
N LEU A 502 3.29 -12.61 -7.56
CA LEU A 502 2.18 -12.62 -8.52
C LEU A 502 1.60 -14.03 -8.55
N THR A 503 0.36 -14.21 -8.08
CA THR A 503 -0.23 -15.54 -7.81
C THR A 503 -1.67 -15.65 -8.29
N ASN A 504 -2.17 -16.89 -8.42
CA ASN A 504 -3.51 -17.23 -8.91
C ASN A 504 -3.91 -16.57 -10.24
N GLN A 505 -5.07 -16.94 -10.79
CA GLN A 505 -5.35 -16.73 -12.21
C GLN A 505 -6.84 -16.55 -12.51
N PRO A 506 -7.19 -15.65 -13.46
CA PRO A 506 -6.29 -14.80 -14.25
C PRO A 506 -5.76 -13.55 -13.50
N LEU A 507 -4.49 -13.17 -13.76
CA LEU A 507 -3.87 -11.92 -13.26
C LEU A 507 -3.31 -11.10 -14.43
N SER A 508 -3.67 -9.82 -14.51
CA SER A 508 -3.15 -8.89 -15.54
C SER A 508 -2.67 -7.61 -14.90
N ILE A 509 -1.47 -7.15 -15.28
CA ILE A 509 -0.92 -5.85 -14.90
C ILE A 509 -0.69 -5.03 -16.16
N VAL A 510 -1.28 -3.85 -16.21
CA VAL A 510 -1.16 -2.93 -17.34
C VAL A 510 -0.54 -1.62 -16.89
N ARG A 511 0.44 -1.14 -17.67
CA ARG A 511 1.13 0.15 -17.49
C ARG A 511 1.90 0.30 -16.17
N GLY A 512 2.50 1.48 -15.98
CA GLY A 512 3.28 1.82 -14.80
C GLY A 512 4.63 1.11 -14.70
N THR A 513 5.13 1.02 -13.47
CA THR A 513 6.46 0.48 -13.18
C THR A 513 6.38 -0.70 -12.21
N LEU A 514 7.09 -1.79 -12.56
CA LEU A 514 7.48 -2.87 -11.66
C LEU A 514 8.91 -2.61 -11.20
N ARG A 515 9.14 -2.39 -9.90
CA ARG A 515 10.42 -1.91 -9.38
C ARG A 515 10.98 -2.80 -8.28
N THR A 516 12.30 -2.98 -8.22
CA THR A 516 12.94 -3.57 -7.04
C THR A 516 14.16 -2.79 -6.58
N GLU A 517 14.50 -2.91 -5.30
CA GLU A 517 15.74 -2.36 -4.72
C GLU A 517 16.54 -3.46 -4.03
N GLY A 518 17.87 -3.36 -4.05
CA GLY A 518 18.77 -4.31 -3.39
C GLY A 518 18.49 -5.75 -3.85
N SER A 519 18.19 -6.61 -2.89
CA SER A 519 17.83 -8.03 -3.09
C SER A 519 16.32 -8.27 -3.25
N GLY A 520 15.49 -7.23 -3.31
CA GLY A 520 14.05 -7.34 -3.52
C GLY A 520 13.70 -8.00 -4.87
N THR A 521 12.60 -8.76 -4.90
CA THR A 521 12.18 -9.50 -6.10
C THR A 521 10.69 -9.34 -6.41
N ILE A 522 10.35 -9.32 -7.71
CA ILE A 522 8.98 -9.54 -8.17
C ILE A 522 8.94 -10.91 -8.83
N THR A 523 8.15 -11.83 -8.30
CA THR A 523 8.18 -13.24 -8.69
C THR A 523 6.85 -13.70 -9.28
N ASP A 524 6.90 -14.29 -10.47
CA ASP A 524 5.80 -15.10 -11.01
C ASP A 524 5.73 -16.43 -10.26
N ALA A 525 4.71 -16.61 -9.43
CA ALA A 525 4.42 -17.85 -8.73
C ALA A 525 3.23 -18.59 -9.35
N THR A 526 2.96 -18.36 -10.64
CA THR A 526 1.87 -18.99 -11.37
C THR A 526 2.36 -20.08 -12.33
N ASN A 527 1.60 -21.18 -12.41
CA ASN A 527 1.99 -22.36 -13.20
C ASN A 527 1.09 -22.57 -14.44
N SER A 528 0.46 -21.52 -15.01
CA SER A 528 -0.61 -21.71 -16.02
C SER A 528 -0.68 -20.72 -17.19
N GLY A 529 0.27 -19.79 -17.31
CA GLY A 529 0.31 -18.85 -18.44
C GLY A 529 -0.84 -17.83 -18.47
N SER A 530 -1.53 -17.63 -17.36
CA SER A 530 -2.63 -16.67 -17.28
C SER A 530 -2.19 -15.31 -16.72
N LEU A 531 -0.91 -15.18 -16.32
CA LEU A 531 -0.31 -13.91 -15.91
C LEU A 531 0.08 -13.12 -17.16
N SER A 532 -0.29 -11.84 -17.21
CA SER A 532 0.11 -10.94 -18.29
C SER A 532 0.61 -9.59 -17.82
N LEU A 533 1.67 -9.11 -18.47
CA LEU A 533 2.28 -7.80 -18.30
C LEU A 533 2.18 -7.04 -19.62
N THR A 534 1.60 -5.84 -19.60
CA THR A 534 1.29 -5.08 -20.84
C THR A 534 1.68 -3.62 -20.69
N ASP A 535 2.38 -3.06 -21.68
CA ASP A 535 2.69 -1.61 -21.77
C ASP A 535 3.41 -1.01 -20.54
N LEU A 536 4.30 -1.77 -19.88
CA LEU A 536 4.91 -1.37 -18.60
C LEU A 536 6.43 -1.30 -18.62
N THR A 537 6.99 -0.69 -17.58
CA THR A 537 8.44 -0.65 -17.30
C THR A 537 8.79 -1.70 -16.25
N ILE A 538 9.84 -2.49 -16.50
CA ILE A 538 10.48 -3.36 -15.51
C ILE A 538 11.80 -2.70 -15.12
N ASP A 539 11.86 -2.19 -13.88
CA ASP A 539 12.98 -1.44 -13.31
C ASP A 539 13.52 -2.13 -12.05
N GLY A 540 14.10 -3.30 -12.26
CA GLY A 540 14.57 -4.16 -11.18
C GLY A 540 14.58 -5.63 -11.58
N HIS A 541 14.48 -6.51 -10.60
CA HIS A 541 14.55 -7.95 -10.80
C HIS A 541 13.15 -8.57 -10.87
N TYR A 542 12.80 -9.08 -12.05
CA TYR A 542 11.62 -9.90 -12.27
C TYR A 542 12.05 -11.37 -12.43
N ASP A 543 11.58 -12.24 -11.56
CA ASP A 543 11.93 -13.67 -11.55
C ASP A 543 10.75 -14.53 -12.01
N LEU A 544 10.96 -15.34 -13.05
CA LEU A 544 10.04 -16.42 -13.37
C LEU A 544 10.36 -17.56 -12.41
N GLY A 545 9.58 -17.61 -11.32
CA GLY A 545 9.71 -18.60 -10.24
C GLY A 545 9.56 -20.05 -10.73
N SER A 546 9.41 -21.00 -9.81
CA SER A 546 9.39 -22.42 -10.16
C SER A 546 8.25 -22.79 -11.12
N SER A 547 8.58 -23.05 -12.39
CA SER A 547 7.62 -23.26 -13.51
C SER A 547 6.76 -22.03 -13.88
N GLY A 548 7.29 -20.82 -13.65
CA GLY A 548 6.63 -19.56 -14.00
C GLY A 548 6.28 -19.49 -15.49
N TYR A 549 5.10 -18.93 -15.80
CA TYR A 549 4.64 -18.68 -17.15
C TYR A 549 4.00 -17.29 -17.24
N THR A 550 4.81 -16.33 -17.69
CA THR A 550 4.44 -14.93 -17.87
C THR A 550 4.22 -14.60 -19.35
N LYS A 551 3.14 -13.88 -19.67
CA LYS A 551 2.90 -13.30 -21.01
C LYS A 551 3.28 -11.82 -21.04
N LEU A 552 4.15 -11.44 -21.96
CA LEU A 552 4.43 -10.04 -22.30
C LEU A 552 3.57 -9.61 -23.49
N ARG A 553 3.09 -8.36 -23.48
CA ARG A 553 2.28 -7.78 -24.55
C ARG A 553 2.72 -6.35 -24.86
N ASN A 554 2.59 -5.97 -26.14
CA ASN A 554 2.89 -4.64 -26.65
C ASN A 554 4.34 -4.21 -26.33
N THR A 555 4.55 -2.97 -25.87
CA THR A 555 5.88 -2.47 -25.56
C THR A 555 6.23 -2.74 -24.09
N ILE A 556 7.39 -3.36 -23.85
CA ILE A 556 7.95 -3.52 -22.51
C ILE A 556 9.29 -2.79 -22.46
N ASN A 557 9.38 -1.80 -21.59
CA ASN A 557 10.62 -1.07 -21.32
C ASN A 557 11.36 -1.77 -20.18
N ASN A 558 12.25 -2.70 -20.52
CA ASN A 558 13.04 -3.44 -19.56
C ASN A 558 14.35 -2.69 -19.28
N ARG A 559 14.50 -2.21 -18.04
CA ARG A 559 15.71 -1.54 -17.52
C ARG A 559 16.45 -2.39 -16.49
N GLY A 560 15.82 -3.47 -16.02
CA GLY A 560 16.40 -4.40 -15.06
C GLY A 560 16.67 -5.77 -15.66
N THR A 561 16.47 -6.83 -14.86
CA THR A 561 16.77 -8.21 -15.23
C THR A 561 15.52 -9.08 -15.10
N ILE A 562 15.13 -9.71 -16.22
CA ILE A 562 14.11 -10.76 -16.28
C ILE A 562 14.82 -12.11 -16.25
N THR A 563 14.59 -12.91 -15.22
CA THR A 563 15.31 -14.17 -14.99
C THR A 563 14.44 -15.39 -15.28
N LEU A 564 15.01 -16.33 -16.02
CA LEU A 564 14.43 -17.60 -16.44
C LEU A 564 15.34 -18.74 -16.00
N ASN A 565 15.35 -19.03 -14.69
CA ASN A 565 16.32 -19.96 -14.08
C ASN A 565 15.71 -21.26 -13.55
N ASN A 566 14.37 -21.40 -13.59
CA ASN A 566 13.67 -22.57 -13.07
C ASN A 566 13.30 -23.54 -14.19
N PRO A 567 13.30 -24.87 -13.96
CA PRO A 567 12.90 -25.83 -14.99
C PRO A 567 11.52 -25.50 -15.59
N SER A 568 11.41 -25.59 -16.92
CA SER A 568 10.16 -25.41 -17.68
C SER A 568 9.54 -24.02 -17.56
N CYS A 569 10.33 -22.99 -17.24
CA CYS A 569 9.84 -21.62 -17.20
C CYS A 569 9.58 -21.07 -18.61
N ILE A 570 8.52 -20.29 -18.77
CA ILE A 570 8.07 -19.78 -20.08
C ILE A 570 7.86 -18.28 -20.01
N LEU A 571 8.58 -17.53 -20.85
CA LEU A 571 8.27 -16.14 -21.15
C LEU A 571 7.67 -16.07 -22.55
N GLU A 572 6.37 -15.86 -22.63
CA GLU A 572 5.63 -15.83 -23.90
C GLU A 572 5.40 -14.38 -24.36
N PHE A 573 5.66 -14.13 -25.63
CA PHE A 573 5.52 -12.83 -26.28
C PHE A 573 4.26 -12.86 -27.14
N ASN A 574 3.25 -12.10 -26.71
CA ASN A 574 1.92 -12.13 -27.28
C ASN A 574 1.57 -10.81 -27.98
N ALA A 575 0.91 -10.91 -29.14
CA ALA A 575 0.45 -9.76 -29.92
C ALA A 575 1.55 -8.79 -30.41
N GLY A 576 2.72 -9.31 -30.78
CA GLY A 576 3.81 -8.51 -31.36
C GLY A 576 4.47 -7.59 -30.34
N VAL A 577 5.51 -8.09 -29.67
CA VAL A 577 6.14 -7.37 -28.55
C VAL A 577 7.38 -6.62 -29.02
N VAL A 578 7.55 -5.40 -28.49
CA VAL A 578 8.78 -4.62 -28.60
C VAL A 578 9.44 -4.55 -27.23
N LEU A 579 10.64 -5.11 -27.11
CA LEU A 579 11.48 -4.98 -25.93
C LEU A 579 12.39 -3.76 -26.10
N GLU A 580 12.08 -2.69 -25.39
CA GLU A 580 12.92 -1.49 -25.27
C GLU A 580 13.62 -1.46 -23.92
N GLY A 581 14.46 -0.45 -23.71
CA GLY A 581 15.30 -0.35 -22.52
C GLY A 581 16.59 -1.17 -22.63
N THR A 582 17.51 -0.95 -21.70
CA THR A 582 18.88 -1.50 -21.74
C THR A 582 19.05 -2.69 -20.78
N GLY A 583 17.95 -3.31 -20.37
CA GLY A 583 17.94 -4.42 -19.43
C GLY A 583 18.37 -5.75 -20.04
N GLU A 584 18.27 -6.79 -19.22
CA GLU A 584 18.69 -8.15 -19.51
C GLU A 584 17.52 -9.14 -19.42
N ILE A 585 17.50 -10.13 -20.30
CA ILE A 585 16.78 -11.40 -20.13
C ILE A 585 17.82 -12.49 -19.95
N LEU A 586 17.85 -13.09 -18.77
CA LEU A 586 18.77 -14.18 -18.43
C LEU A 586 18.06 -15.52 -18.50
N LEU A 587 18.42 -16.35 -19.48
CA LEU A 587 17.97 -17.74 -19.57
C LEU A 587 19.00 -18.65 -18.87
N GLY A 588 18.77 -18.99 -17.60
CA GLY A 588 19.71 -19.81 -16.82
C GLY A 588 19.40 -21.30 -16.76
N HIS A 589 18.29 -21.77 -17.36
CA HIS A 589 17.97 -23.20 -17.40
C HIS A 589 17.65 -23.70 -18.81
N SER A 590 18.14 -24.89 -19.16
CA SER A 590 18.06 -25.46 -20.52
C SER A 590 16.64 -25.81 -20.99
N SER A 591 15.70 -25.97 -20.05
CA SER A 591 14.28 -26.21 -20.36
C SER A 591 13.41 -24.96 -20.30
N CYS A 592 13.98 -23.78 -20.08
CA CYS A 592 13.23 -22.54 -20.21
C CYS A 592 13.06 -22.14 -21.67
N ASP A 593 11.93 -21.48 -21.96
CA ASP A 593 11.54 -21.11 -23.31
C ASP A 593 11.08 -19.65 -23.39
N LEU A 594 11.77 -18.88 -24.22
CA LEU A 594 11.41 -17.53 -24.65
C LEU A 594 10.66 -17.70 -25.97
N LYS A 595 9.32 -17.64 -25.95
CA LYS A 595 8.52 -18.10 -27.11
C LYS A 595 7.53 -17.07 -27.62
N GLY A 596 7.22 -17.16 -28.91
CA GLY A 596 6.06 -16.47 -29.50
C GLY A 596 4.73 -17.15 -29.18
N ASP A 597 3.63 -16.39 -29.26
CA ASP A 597 2.25 -16.85 -29.04
C ASP A 597 1.65 -17.69 -30.19
N GLY A 598 2.43 -17.96 -31.24
CA GLY A 598 2.02 -18.73 -32.42
C GLY A 598 3.01 -18.55 -33.57
N THR A 599 2.79 -19.23 -34.69
CA THR A 599 3.75 -19.24 -35.81
C THR A 599 3.93 -17.89 -36.51
N SER A 600 3.02 -16.93 -36.30
CA SER A 600 3.10 -15.56 -36.81
C SER A 600 3.59 -14.55 -35.77
N ALA A 601 3.99 -14.98 -34.58
CA ALA A 601 4.42 -14.08 -33.52
C ALA A 601 5.65 -13.28 -33.95
N THR A 602 5.69 -12.00 -33.56
CA THR A 602 6.82 -11.13 -33.82
C THR A 602 7.46 -10.65 -32.52
N LEU A 603 8.79 -10.62 -32.48
CA LEU A 603 9.58 -10.02 -31.41
C LEU A 603 10.57 -9.04 -32.01
N THR A 604 10.59 -7.81 -31.50
CA THR A 604 11.70 -6.87 -31.72
C THR A 604 12.46 -6.68 -30.41
N ASN A 605 13.68 -7.22 -30.31
CA ASN A 605 14.62 -6.87 -29.25
C ASN A 605 15.38 -5.61 -29.65
N ASN A 606 14.97 -4.43 -29.18
CA ASN A 606 15.54 -3.18 -29.68
C ASN A 606 16.93 -2.90 -29.09
N THR A 607 17.08 -3.02 -27.77
CA THR A 607 18.29 -2.62 -27.04
C THR A 607 18.64 -3.54 -25.86
N ASN A 608 17.84 -4.57 -25.58
CA ASN A 608 18.09 -5.46 -24.45
C ASN A 608 19.16 -6.51 -24.78
N THR A 609 19.74 -7.08 -23.73
CA THR A 609 20.59 -8.28 -23.84
C THR A 609 19.79 -9.52 -23.50
N ILE A 610 19.77 -10.52 -24.38
CA ILE A 610 19.26 -11.86 -24.11
C ILE A 610 20.46 -12.80 -24.02
N ARG A 611 20.62 -13.53 -22.93
CA ARG A 611 21.80 -14.39 -22.77
C ARG A 611 21.57 -15.68 -21.99
N GLY A 612 22.52 -16.59 -22.09
CA GLY A 612 22.56 -17.85 -21.33
C GLY A 612 22.33 -19.08 -22.20
N THR A 613 21.41 -19.95 -21.75
CA THR A 613 21.06 -21.26 -22.32
C THR A 613 19.56 -21.33 -22.65
N GLY A 614 19.03 -22.48 -23.07
CA GLY A 614 17.58 -22.69 -23.22
C GLY A 614 17.10 -22.47 -24.64
N LEU A 615 15.79 -22.21 -24.78
CA LEU A 615 15.11 -22.16 -26.07
C LEU A 615 14.55 -20.76 -26.34
N ILE A 616 14.71 -20.30 -27.58
CA ILE A 616 14.00 -19.16 -28.16
C ILE A 616 13.16 -19.70 -29.32
N SER A 617 11.84 -19.74 -29.22
CA SER A 617 11.00 -20.49 -30.17
C SER A 617 9.75 -19.78 -30.68
N ASN A 618 9.16 -20.34 -31.75
CA ASN A 618 7.84 -19.96 -32.25
C ASN A 618 7.68 -18.49 -32.63
N PHE A 619 8.73 -17.84 -33.11
CA PHE A 619 8.65 -16.51 -33.73
C PHE A 619 8.59 -16.63 -35.25
N GLY A 620 7.50 -16.15 -35.86
CA GLY A 620 7.43 -15.97 -37.30
C GLY A 620 8.43 -14.91 -37.80
N THR A 621 8.65 -13.86 -37.00
CA THR A 621 9.75 -12.92 -37.21
C THR A 621 10.37 -12.54 -35.88
N PHE A 622 11.67 -12.77 -35.74
CA PHE A 622 12.46 -12.29 -34.61
C PHE A 622 13.51 -11.31 -35.12
N THR A 623 13.36 -10.03 -34.78
CA THR A 623 14.35 -9.00 -35.09
C THR A 623 15.17 -8.67 -33.85
N ASN A 624 16.47 -8.92 -33.91
CA ASN A 624 17.41 -8.55 -32.87
C ASN A 624 18.19 -7.29 -33.27
N ARG A 625 17.95 -6.16 -32.60
CA ARG A 625 18.76 -4.93 -32.67
C ARG A 625 19.61 -4.72 -31.41
N GLY A 626 19.27 -5.40 -30.32
CA GLY A 626 20.07 -5.48 -29.10
C GLY A 626 21.17 -6.53 -29.19
N SER A 627 21.40 -7.27 -28.10
CA SER A 627 22.41 -8.32 -28.03
C SER A 627 21.80 -9.68 -27.71
N ILE A 628 22.31 -10.74 -28.35
CA ILE A 628 22.04 -12.13 -28.01
C ILE A 628 23.39 -12.82 -27.76
N ILE A 629 23.57 -13.42 -26.58
CA ILE A 629 24.84 -14.00 -26.14
C ILE A 629 24.64 -15.43 -25.62
N ALA A 630 25.25 -16.41 -26.30
CA ALA A 630 25.30 -17.79 -25.84
C ALA A 630 26.61 -18.05 -25.07
N ASP A 631 26.56 -17.87 -23.75
CA ASP A 631 27.72 -17.91 -22.85
C ASP A 631 27.61 -18.97 -21.72
N ALA A 632 26.53 -19.75 -21.72
CA ALA A 632 26.29 -20.80 -20.74
C ALA A 632 26.90 -22.15 -21.15
N PRO A 633 27.12 -23.09 -20.20
CA PRO A 633 27.67 -24.43 -20.49
C PRO A 633 26.69 -25.37 -21.22
N THR A 634 25.49 -24.89 -21.54
CA THR A 634 24.51 -25.59 -22.39
C THR A 634 24.09 -24.64 -23.50
N ALA A 635 23.85 -25.18 -24.69
CA ALA A 635 23.62 -24.38 -25.88
C ALA A 635 22.36 -23.52 -25.73
N LEU A 636 22.45 -22.29 -26.22
CA LEU A 636 21.27 -21.50 -26.54
C LEU A 636 20.73 -21.97 -27.89
N VAL A 637 19.44 -22.27 -27.96
CA VAL A 637 18.78 -22.77 -29.16
C VAL A 637 17.77 -21.74 -29.66
N ILE A 638 17.92 -21.29 -30.90
CA ILE A 638 16.92 -20.47 -31.60
C ILE A 638 16.20 -21.37 -32.59
N ASN A 639 14.90 -21.58 -32.38
CA ASN A 639 14.07 -22.50 -33.15
C ASN A 639 12.81 -21.81 -33.69
N PRO A 640 12.91 -21.14 -34.85
CA PRO A 640 11.74 -20.62 -35.56
C PRO A 640 10.73 -21.74 -35.91
N PRO A 641 9.43 -21.42 -36.06
CA PRO A 641 8.36 -22.41 -36.18
C PRO A 641 8.43 -23.24 -37.49
N ASP A 642 8.85 -22.62 -38.59
CA ASP A 642 8.92 -23.25 -39.91
C ASP A 642 9.98 -22.58 -40.80
N SER A 643 10.08 -23.01 -42.06
CA SER A 643 11.04 -22.47 -43.05
C SER A 643 10.67 -21.09 -43.58
N GLY A 644 9.44 -20.63 -43.39
CA GLY A 644 9.00 -19.28 -43.78
C GLY A 644 9.27 -18.22 -42.72
N ALA A 645 9.54 -18.63 -41.49
CA ALA A 645 9.93 -17.74 -40.41
C ALA A 645 11.31 -17.13 -40.62
N LEU A 646 11.54 -15.94 -40.06
CA LEU A 646 12.78 -15.17 -40.21
C LEU A 646 13.38 -14.79 -38.85
N PHE A 647 14.65 -15.13 -38.65
CA PHE A 647 15.49 -14.50 -37.63
C PHE A 647 16.41 -13.47 -38.29
N ASP A 648 16.19 -12.20 -37.98
CA ASP A 648 16.89 -11.05 -38.53
C ASP A 648 17.77 -10.38 -37.46
N ASN A 649 19.08 -10.57 -37.58
CA ASN A 649 20.05 -9.97 -36.68
C ASN A 649 20.58 -8.64 -37.24
N GLN A 650 20.09 -7.53 -36.69
CA GLN A 650 20.53 -6.16 -36.97
C GLN A 650 21.49 -5.62 -35.88
N GLY A 651 21.53 -6.27 -34.71
CA GLY A 651 22.37 -5.95 -33.57
C GLY A 651 23.53 -6.91 -33.40
N THR A 652 23.74 -7.42 -32.19
CA THR A 652 24.86 -8.32 -31.87
C THR A 652 24.38 -9.73 -31.60
N LEU A 653 25.09 -10.72 -32.17
CA LEU A 653 24.93 -12.14 -31.91
C LEU A 653 26.30 -12.74 -31.55
N ARG A 654 26.45 -13.32 -30.36
CA ARG A 654 27.73 -13.90 -29.90
C ARG A 654 27.55 -15.35 -29.46
N ALA A 655 28.41 -16.24 -29.96
CA ALA A 655 28.63 -17.57 -29.40
C ALA A 655 29.94 -17.53 -28.60
N GLU A 656 29.87 -17.71 -27.29
CA GLU A 656 31.00 -17.49 -26.37
C GLU A 656 31.36 -18.73 -25.56
N SER A 657 30.51 -19.76 -25.56
CA SER A 657 30.79 -21.03 -24.90
C SER A 657 30.98 -22.18 -25.90
N PRO A 658 31.68 -23.27 -25.51
CA PRO A 658 31.81 -24.46 -26.34
C PRO A 658 30.48 -25.17 -26.63
N ALA A 659 29.45 -24.95 -25.81
CA ALA A 659 28.12 -25.48 -26.08
C ALA A 659 27.46 -24.76 -27.26
N GLY A 660 27.82 -23.48 -27.46
CA GLY A 660 27.54 -22.72 -28.66
C GLY A 660 26.12 -22.20 -28.78
N LEU A 661 25.86 -21.63 -29.95
CA LEU A 661 24.56 -21.14 -30.40
C LEU A 661 24.03 -22.04 -31.52
N ASN A 662 22.81 -22.55 -31.38
CA ASN A 662 22.17 -23.39 -32.39
C ASN A 662 20.95 -22.68 -32.99
N ILE A 663 21.04 -22.28 -34.26
CA ILE A 663 19.91 -21.74 -35.02
C ILE A 663 19.34 -22.88 -35.86
N GLN A 664 18.23 -23.46 -35.43
CA GLN A 664 17.67 -24.64 -36.07
C GLN A 664 17.00 -24.26 -37.39
N ARG A 665 15.77 -23.73 -37.33
CA ARG A 665 14.84 -23.48 -38.46
C ARG A 665 14.86 -22.05 -39.01
N GLY A 666 14.08 -21.83 -40.07
CA GLY A 666 13.81 -20.52 -40.65
C GLY A 666 14.94 -19.90 -41.48
N GLY A 667 14.64 -18.78 -42.11
CA GLY A 667 15.66 -17.89 -42.67
C GLY A 667 16.49 -17.25 -41.57
N PHE A 668 17.79 -17.10 -41.80
CA PHE A 668 18.67 -16.29 -40.97
C PHE A 668 19.33 -15.23 -41.84
N VAL A 669 19.14 -13.97 -41.48
CA VAL A 669 19.79 -12.84 -42.12
C VAL A 669 20.51 -12.03 -41.04
N THR A 670 21.70 -11.55 -41.36
CA THR A 670 22.42 -10.62 -40.49
C THR A 670 22.89 -9.39 -41.26
N SER A 671 22.58 -8.21 -40.72
CA SER A 671 23.17 -6.93 -41.11
C SER A 671 23.96 -6.29 -39.95
N GLY A 672 23.95 -6.94 -38.78
CA GLY A 672 24.66 -6.53 -37.58
C GLY A 672 25.98 -7.27 -37.39
N GLN A 673 26.34 -7.46 -36.12
CA GLN A 673 27.54 -8.16 -35.68
C GLN A 673 27.25 -9.62 -35.36
N VAL A 674 28.07 -10.53 -35.86
CA VAL A 674 28.13 -11.94 -35.44
C VAL A 674 29.55 -12.25 -34.98
N TYR A 675 29.70 -12.77 -33.78
CA TYR A 675 30.99 -13.18 -33.22
C TYR A 675 30.94 -14.63 -32.75
N ILE A 676 31.89 -15.45 -33.18
CA ILE A 676 32.08 -16.81 -32.70
C ILE A 676 33.44 -16.86 -32.04
N ALA A 677 33.46 -16.94 -30.70
CA ALA A 677 34.67 -16.98 -29.91
C ALA A 677 35.51 -18.23 -30.20
N PRO A 678 36.81 -18.23 -29.85
CA PRO A 678 37.62 -19.45 -29.88
C PRO A 678 36.92 -20.61 -29.14
N ASP A 679 37.01 -21.81 -29.70
CA ASP A 679 36.37 -23.04 -29.20
C ASP A 679 34.83 -23.03 -29.13
N ALA A 680 34.17 -21.92 -29.51
CA ALA A 680 32.72 -21.85 -29.58
C ALA A 680 32.19 -22.34 -30.94
N LEU A 681 30.91 -22.72 -30.96
CA LEU A 681 30.22 -23.19 -32.15
C LEU A 681 29.00 -22.31 -32.42
N LEU A 682 28.86 -21.79 -33.64
CA LEU A 682 27.56 -21.41 -34.18
C LEU A 682 27.16 -22.46 -35.20
N GLN A 683 26.04 -23.12 -34.95
CA GLN A 683 25.52 -24.16 -35.84
C GLN A 683 24.17 -23.77 -36.43
N ARG A 684 23.96 -24.17 -37.69
CA ARG A 684 22.65 -24.17 -38.35
C ARG A 684 22.20 -25.58 -38.68
N SER A 685 21.12 -26.05 -38.03
CA SER A 685 20.80 -27.48 -37.90
C SER A 685 19.41 -27.92 -38.41
N THR A 686 19.05 -27.63 -39.68
CA THR A 686 17.76 -28.05 -40.31
C THR A 686 17.83 -29.06 -41.44
N SER A 687 16.85 -29.98 -41.45
CA SER A 687 16.51 -30.84 -42.60
C SER A 687 15.93 -30.11 -43.84
N SER A 688 15.87 -28.78 -43.84
CA SER A 688 15.39 -27.92 -44.93
C SER A 688 16.41 -26.82 -45.18
N ALA A 689 16.66 -26.50 -46.45
CA ALA A 689 17.69 -25.53 -46.83
C ALA A 689 17.53 -24.21 -46.06
N SER A 690 18.60 -23.72 -45.45
CA SER A 690 18.61 -22.56 -44.57
C SER A 690 20.03 -21.99 -44.53
N ASP A 691 20.31 -21.07 -45.46
CA ASP A 691 21.61 -20.43 -45.66
C ASP A 691 21.89 -19.35 -44.62
N PHE A 692 23.12 -19.27 -44.13
CA PHE A 692 23.56 -18.11 -43.35
C PHE A 692 23.76 -16.95 -44.32
N ARG A 693 22.94 -15.91 -44.26
CA ARG A 693 23.05 -14.77 -45.18
C ARG A 693 23.47 -13.50 -44.47
N GLN A 694 24.63 -12.96 -44.82
CA GLN A 694 25.09 -11.65 -44.37
C GLN A 694 24.87 -10.61 -45.46
N THR A 695 24.19 -9.52 -45.14
CA THR A 695 23.89 -8.44 -46.09
C THR A 695 24.64 -7.15 -45.79
N ALA A 696 25.12 -6.97 -44.55
CA ALA A 696 25.96 -5.85 -44.10
C ALA A 696 26.62 -6.23 -42.75
N GLY A 697 27.26 -5.28 -42.08
CA GLY A 697 27.84 -5.50 -40.75
C GLY A 697 29.11 -6.35 -40.80
N SER A 698 29.34 -7.17 -39.78
CA SER A 698 30.49 -8.09 -39.77
C SER A 698 30.21 -9.40 -39.06
N THR A 699 30.80 -10.47 -39.61
CA THR A 699 30.88 -11.79 -38.99
C THR A 699 32.35 -12.12 -38.74
N THR A 700 32.72 -12.30 -37.48
CA THR A 700 34.07 -12.73 -37.07
C THR A 700 34.00 -14.14 -36.49
N ILE A 701 34.76 -15.05 -37.08
CA ILE A 701 34.74 -16.48 -36.78
C ILE A 701 36.12 -16.86 -36.26
N ASP A 702 36.29 -16.94 -34.94
CA ASP A 702 37.51 -17.47 -34.30
C ASP A 702 37.33 -18.93 -33.87
N GLY A 703 36.09 -19.36 -33.65
CA GLY A 703 35.69 -20.75 -33.41
C GLY A 703 35.25 -21.48 -34.68
N GLU A 704 34.08 -22.13 -34.63
CA GLU A 704 33.50 -22.83 -35.79
C GLU A 704 32.11 -22.28 -36.16
N LEU A 705 31.91 -21.99 -37.45
CA LEU A 705 30.60 -21.87 -38.09
C LEU A 705 30.28 -23.16 -38.83
N ARG A 706 29.23 -23.88 -38.44
CA ARG A 706 28.81 -25.14 -39.08
C ARG A 706 27.41 -25.04 -39.65
N LEU A 707 27.25 -25.30 -40.94
CA LEU A 707 25.94 -25.40 -41.59
C LEU A 707 25.67 -26.84 -42.02
N GLN A 708 24.40 -27.24 -42.08
CA GLN A 708 24.05 -28.55 -42.63
C GLN A 708 24.43 -28.67 -44.12
N PRO A 709 24.79 -29.89 -44.59
CA PRO A 709 25.12 -30.11 -45.98
C PRO A 709 24.02 -29.61 -46.93
N GLY A 710 24.42 -28.84 -47.95
CA GLY A 710 23.51 -28.19 -48.90
C GLY A 710 23.16 -26.74 -48.56
N ASN A 711 23.51 -26.26 -47.37
CA ASN A 711 23.41 -24.83 -47.00
C ASN A 711 24.75 -24.12 -47.20
N GLN A 712 24.67 -22.82 -47.47
CA GLN A 712 25.83 -21.97 -47.72
C GLN A 712 25.92 -20.81 -46.75
N LEU A 713 27.15 -20.32 -46.54
CA LEU A 713 27.40 -18.97 -46.07
C LEU A 713 27.33 -18.06 -47.30
N ILE A 714 26.35 -17.17 -47.34
CA ILE A 714 26.16 -16.17 -48.40
C ILE A 714 26.60 -14.82 -47.87
N LEU A 715 27.62 -14.23 -48.49
CA LEU A 715 28.11 -12.88 -48.19
C LEU A 715 27.67 -11.94 -49.33
N ASP A 716 26.64 -11.13 -49.07
CA ASP A 716 26.14 -10.09 -49.98
C ASP A 716 26.63 -8.69 -49.59
N GLY A 717 27.38 -8.56 -48.50
CA GLY A 717 27.92 -7.29 -48.01
C GLY A 717 28.52 -7.39 -46.61
N GLY A 718 29.15 -6.32 -46.15
CA GLY A 718 29.85 -6.29 -44.85
C GLY A 718 31.21 -7.00 -44.89
N ALA A 719 31.72 -7.37 -43.72
CA ALA A 719 33.00 -8.07 -43.56
C ALA A 719 32.84 -9.49 -42.99
N LEU A 720 33.64 -10.42 -43.48
CA LEU A 720 33.84 -11.76 -42.93
C LEU A 720 35.30 -11.89 -42.49
N SER A 721 35.56 -12.18 -41.22
CA SER A 721 36.94 -12.24 -40.68
C SER A 721 37.12 -13.33 -39.63
N GLY A 722 38.34 -13.42 -39.07
CA GLY A 722 38.67 -14.31 -37.95
C GLY A 722 39.63 -15.44 -38.33
N THR A 723 40.01 -16.23 -37.32
CA THR A 723 41.01 -17.32 -37.45
C THR A 723 40.42 -18.74 -37.47
N GLY A 724 39.10 -18.83 -37.52
CA GLY A 724 38.35 -20.05 -37.25
C GLY A 724 38.09 -20.90 -38.48
N THR A 725 37.06 -21.74 -38.38
CA THR A 725 36.66 -22.69 -39.43
C THR A 725 35.20 -22.49 -39.84
N ILE A 726 34.96 -22.48 -41.15
CA ILE A 726 33.65 -22.49 -41.79
C ILE A 726 33.42 -23.87 -42.39
N THR A 727 32.56 -24.66 -41.77
CA THR A 727 32.15 -25.98 -42.25
C THR A 727 30.90 -25.83 -43.14
N ALA A 728 31.07 -25.18 -44.30
CA ALA A 728 30.04 -24.89 -45.29
C ALA A 728 30.65 -24.45 -46.63
N ASP A 729 29.86 -24.44 -47.71
CA ASP A 729 30.24 -23.69 -48.91
C ASP A 729 30.10 -22.18 -48.66
N LEU A 730 31.01 -21.39 -49.22
CA LEU A 730 30.95 -19.92 -49.21
C LEU A 730 30.58 -19.39 -50.59
N ALA A 731 29.52 -18.57 -50.66
CA ALA A 731 29.14 -17.78 -51.81
C ALA A 731 29.29 -16.29 -51.49
N ALA A 732 30.43 -15.70 -51.82
CA ALA A 732 30.70 -14.29 -51.61
C ALA A 732 30.33 -13.47 -52.85
N ASN A 733 29.06 -13.05 -52.89
CA ASN A 733 28.53 -12.22 -53.98
C ASN A 733 29.04 -10.78 -53.91
N ALA A 734 29.32 -10.29 -52.70
CA ALA A 734 29.93 -8.98 -52.43
C ALA A 734 30.58 -8.96 -51.03
N GLY A 735 31.07 -7.80 -50.58
CA GLY A 735 31.65 -7.62 -49.25
C GLY A 735 33.16 -7.92 -49.19
N THR A 736 33.72 -7.89 -47.99
CA THR A 736 35.15 -8.11 -47.76
C THR A 736 35.37 -9.39 -46.95
N ILE A 737 36.29 -10.24 -47.40
CA ILE A 737 36.82 -11.35 -46.60
C ILE A 737 38.21 -10.93 -46.13
N ALA A 738 38.44 -10.91 -44.83
CA ALA A 738 39.70 -10.53 -44.19
C ALA A 738 40.09 -11.64 -43.20
N PRO A 739 40.79 -12.69 -43.66
CA PRO A 739 41.25 -13.77 -42.79
C PRO A 739 42.13 -13.24 -41.65
N GLY A 740 42.07 -13.88 -40.48
CA GLY A 740 42.95 -13.54 -39.37
C GLY A 740 42.46 -12.41 -38.45
N ALA A 741 43.39 -11.97 -37.60
CA ALA A 741 43.29 -10.85 -36.67
C ALA A 741 44.65 -10.15 -36.65
N SER A 742 44.95 -9.40 -37.74
CA SER A 742 46.28 -9.34 -38.35
C SER A 742 46.64 -10.63 -39.07
N VAL A 743 47.92 -10.84 -39.41
CA VAL A 743 48.40 -12.01 -40.17
C VAL A 743 47.92 -13.32 -39.54
N GLY A 744 47.03 -14.01 -40.22
CA GLY A 744 46.39 -15.24 -39.77
C GLY A 744 45.68 -16.01 -40.89
N ALA A 745 45.01 -17.10 -40.53
CA ALA A 745 44.33 -17.95 -41.51
C ALA A 745 42.88 -18.19 -41.15
N LEU A 746 42.00 -18.12 -42.15
CA LEU A 746 40.61 -18.56 -42.08
C LEU A 746 40.45 -19.83 -42.90
N SER A 747 39.75 -20.82 -42.36
CA SER A 747 39.54 -22.11 -43.02
C SER A 747 38.10 -22.27 -43.50
N ILE A 748 37.90 -22.68 -44.74
CA ILE A 748 36.62 -23.06 -45.34
C ILE A 748 36.75 -24.54 -45.73
N ILE A 749 35.97 -25.41 -45.09
CA ILE A 749 36.10 -26.86 -45.30
C ILE A 749 35.61 -27.30 -46.69
N HIS A 750 34.63 -26.60 -47.27
CA HIS A 750 34.08 -26.94 -48.58
C HIS A 750 34.55 -25.97 -49.68
N SER A 751 33.71 -25.66 -50.67
CA SER A 751 34.07 -24.80 -51.79
C SER A 751 33.83 -23.32 -51.45
N ALA A 752 34.59 -22.43 -52.08
CA ALA A 752 34.38 -20.99 -51.97
C ALA A 752 34.30 -20.35 -53.36
N ASN A 753 33.30 -19.49 -53.55
CA ASN A 753 33.15 -18.64 -54.73
C ASN A 753 33.33 -17.17 -54.31
N LEU A 754 34.39 -16.54 -54.81
CA LEU A 754 34.69 -15.13 -54.63
C LEU A 754 34.23 -14.37 -55.87
N GLY A 755 33.01 -13.82 -55.82
CA GLY A 755 32.36 -13.17 -56.96
C GLY A 755 32.90 -11.78 -57.28
N ALA A 756 32.47 -11.23 -58.42
CA ALA A 756 32.96 -9.96 -59.01
C ALA A 756 32.94 -8.73 -58.07
N ALA A 757 32.04 -8.69 -57.08
CA ALA A 757 31.94 -7.56 -56.14
C ALA A 757 32.52 -7.87 -54.75
N CYS A 758 33.18 -9.03 -54.59
CA CYS A 758 33.86 -9.43 -53.36
C CYS A 758 35.32 -8.93 -53.37
N THR A 759 35.80 -8.52 -52.20
CA THR A 759 37.22 -8.23 -51.96
C THR A 759 37.81 -9.26 -51.01
N LEU A 760 38.87 -9.95 -51.42
CA LEU A 760 39.75 -10.65 -50.48
C LEU A 760 40.82 -9.66 -50.01
N SER A 761 40.86 -9.38 -48.71
CA SER A 761 41.83 -8.48 -48.08
C SER A 761 42.87 -9.30 -47.34
N ILE A 762 44.14 -9.11 -47.70
CA ILE A 762 45.29 -9.83 -47.14
C ILE A 762 46.24 -8.82 -46.51
N GLU A 763 46.49 -8.93 -45.22
CA GLU A 763 47.59 -8.27 -44.55
C GLU A 763 48.87 -9.08 -44.77
N ALA A 764 49.97 -8.42 -45.14
CA ALA A 764 51.25 -9.05 -45.43
C ALA A 764 52.37 -8.38 -44.63
N GLY A 765 53.02 -9.18 -43.78
CA GLY A 765 54.27 -8.84 -43.09
C GLY A 765 55.50 -9.34 -43.87
N SER A 766 56.69 -9.17 -43.32
CA SER A 766 57.93 -9.60 -43.99
C SER A 766 58.10 -11.12 -44.04
N GLN A 767 57.44 -11.86 -43.15
CA GLN A 767 57.58 -13.30 -42.98
C GLN A 767 56.32 -14.11 -43.32
N ALA A 768 55.15 -13.50 -43.23
CA ALA A 768 53.87 -14.18 -43.42
C ALA A 768 52.82 -13.18 -43.89
N ALA A 769 51.79 -13.70 -44.54
CA ALA A 769 50.61 -12.96 -44.93
C ALA A 769 49.36 -13.72 -44.49
N ASP A 770 48.22 -13.06 -44.52
CA ASP A 770 46.94 -13.74 -44.35
C ASP A 770 46.76 -14.85 -45.38
N ALA A 771 46.04 -15.89 -44.96
CA ALA A 771 45.73 -17.03 -45.80
C ALA A 771 44.26 -17.45 -45.69
N LEU A 772 43.70 -17.87 -46.83
CA LEU A 772 42.40 -18.49 -46.91
C LEU A 772 42.56 -19.95 -47.37
N THR A 773 42.32 -20.89 -46.46
CA THR A 773 42.40 -22.32 -46.78
C THR A 773 41.01 -22.81 -47.20
N ILE A 774 40.91 -23.44 -48.36
CA ILE A 774 39.66 -23.93 -48.94
C ILE A 774 39.80 -25.45 -49.16
N GLY A 775 38.95 -26.26 -48.56
CA GLY A 775 39.09 -27.72 -48.62
C GLY A 775 38.77 -28.31 -50.00
N ASN A 776 37.85 -27.68 -50.74
CA ASN A 776 37.46 -28.09 -52.10
C ASN A 776 37.89 -27.06 -53.15
N SER A 777 36.98 -26.56 -53.99
CA SER A 777 37.30 -25.67 -55.10
C SER A 777 37.19 -24.20 -54.72
N ALA A 778 38.17 -23.39 -55.12
CA ALA A 778 38.14 -21.93 -55.12
C ALA A 778 37.78 -21.41 -56.52
N THR A 779 36.74 -20.58 -56.63
CA THR A 779 36.40 -19.83 -57.84
C THR A 779 36.68 -18.36 -57.60
N LEU A 780 37.50 -17.74 -58.46
CA LEU A 780 38.02 -16.39 -58.29
C LEU A 780 37.53 -15.46 -59.41
N ASP A 781 37.01 -14.32 -59.00
CA ASP A 781 36.70 -13.12 -59.78
C ASP A 781 37.11 -11.93 -58.88
N GLY A 782 36.44 -10.78 -58.93
CA GLY A 782 36.52 -9.78 -57.85
C GLY A 782 37.91 -9.18 -57.61
N THR A 783 38.15 -8.63 -56.42
CA THR A 783 39.38 -7.88 -56.11
C THR A 783 40.20 -8.55 -55.02
N LEU A 784 41.50 -8.67 -55.24
CA LEU A 784 42.48 -8.98 -54.20
C LEU A 784 43.13 -7.67 -53.73
N THR A 785 43.02 -7.34 -52.45
CA THR A 785 43.75 -6.25 -51.82
C THR A 785 44.84 -6.83 -50.92
N VAL A 786 46.06 -6.37 -51.09
CA VAL A 786 47.22 -6.75 -50.28
C VAL A 786 47.70 -5.50 -49.56
N THR A 787 47.70 -5.53 -48.24
CA THR A 787 48.08 -4.42 -47.38
C THR A 787 49.37 -4.74 -46.64
N ALA A 788 50.40 -3.91 -46.77
CA ALA A 788 51.63 -4.10 -46.01
C ALA A 788 51.42 -3.77 -44.52
N LEU A 789 51.95 -4.60 -43.62
CA LEU A 789 51.92 -4.31 -42.20
C LEU A 789 52.83 -3.11 -41.85
N PRO A 790 52.34 -2.14 -41.06
CA PRO A 790 53.15 -0.99 -40.67
C PRO A 790 54.45 -1.39 -39.95
N GLY A 791 55.59 -1.04 -40.54
CA GLY A 791 56.92 -1.32 -39.98
C GLY A 791 57.44 -2.75 -40.20
N ASP A 792 56.69 -3.61 -40.88
CA ASP A 792 57.07 -4.98 -41.24
C ASP A 792 56.71 -5.29 -42.70
N GLU A 793 57.08 -4.39 -43.61
CA GLU A 793 56.72 -4.53 -45.04
C GLU A 793 57.51 -5.66 -45.73
N PRO A 794 56.87 -6.49 -46.57
CA PRO A 794 57.57 -7.50 -47.35
C PRO A 794 58.45 -6.91 -48.47
N THR A 795 59.63 -7.50 -48.65
CA THR A 795 60.58 -7.11 -49.69
C THR A 795 60.16 -7.57 -51.08
N VAL A 796 60.64 -6.87 -52.12
CA VAL A 796 60.47 -7.31 -53.52
C VAL A 796 61.03 -8.73 -53.70
N GLY A 797 60.30 -9.56 -54.45
CA GLY A 797 60.64 -10.96 -54.70
C GLY A 797 60.02 -11.93 -53.69
N THR A 798 59.60 -11.46 -52.52
CA THR A 798 58.90 -12.29 -51.52
C THR A 798 57.57 -12.77 -52.09
N ALA A 799 57.24 -14.06 -51.87
CA ALA A 799 55.98 -14.65 -52.28
C ALA A 799 55.29 -15.34 -51.09
N PHE A 800 53.99 -15.12 -50.95
CA PHE A 800 53.15 -15.72 -49.91
C PHE A 800 52.04 -16.54 -50.54
N GLU A 801 51.77 -17.73 -50.00
CA GLU A 801 50.58 -18.50 -50.35
C GLU A 801 49.38 -17.91 -49.60
N ILE A 802 48.47 -17.27 -50.33
CA ILE A 802 47.31 -16.59 -49.76
C ILE A 802 46.02 -17.39 -49.91
N ILE A 803 46.01 -18.37 -50.83
CA ILE A 803 44.92 -19.33 -51.00
C ILE A 803 45.51 -20.71 -51.19
N THR A 804 45.02 -21.69 -50.43
CA THR A 804 45.22 -23.12 -50.65
C THR A 804 43.89 -23.76 -51.00
N ALA A 805 43.79 -24.55 -52.08
CA ALA A 805 42.56 -25.22 -52.51
C ALA A 805 42.81 -26.58 -53.16
N ALA A 806 41.80 -27.45 -53.26
CA ALA A 806 41.91 -28.67 -54.08
C ALA A 806 41.89 -28.36 -55.59
N ALA A 807 41.24 -27.26 -55.97
CA ALA A 807 41.25 -26.73 -57.33
C ALA A 807 41.02 -25.22 -57.31
N VAL A 808 41.81 -24.45 -58.04
CA VAL A 808 41.62 -23.02 -58.29
C VAL A 808 41.13 -22.80 -59.72
N THR A 809 40.07 -22.01 -59.87
CA THR A 809 39.49 -21.63 -61.17
C THR A 809 39.19 -20.14 -61.19
N GLY A 810 39.28 -19.52 -62.38
CA GLY A 810 39.18 -18.06 -62.50
C GLY A 810 40.45 -17.33 -62.04
N GLN A 811 40.37 -16.00 -61.99
CA GLN A 811 41.45 -15.10 -61.55
C GLN A 811 40.80 -13.85 -60.93
N PHE A 812 41.49 -13.20 -59.99
CA PHE A 812 41.06 -11.88 -59.53
C PHE A 812 41.06 -10.89 -60.70
N ALA A 813 39.97 -10.13 -60.83
CA ALA A 813 39.82 -9.09 -61.84
C ALA A 813 40.79 -7.94 -61.59
N ASP A 814 40.99 -7.60 -60.31
CA ASP A 814 41.92 -6.57 -59.86
C ASP A 814 42.81 -7.07 -58.73
N VAL A 815 44.09 -6.68 -58.75
CA VAL A 815 45.04 -6.87 -57.65
C VAL A 815 45.55 -5.50 -57.23
N ILE A 816 45.29 -5.12 -55.99
CA ILE A 816 45.59 -3.80 -55.44
C ILE A 816 46.57 -3.97 -54.29
N ALA A 817 47.68 -3.23 -54.35
CA ALA A 817 48.64 -3.13 -53.25
C ALA A 817 48.40 -1.81 -52.49
N THR A 818 48.21 -1.88 -51.18
CA THR A 818 47.96 -0.74 -50.29
C THR A 818 48.99 -0.67 -49.17
N ASP A 819 49.33 0.55 -48.75
CA ASP A 819 50.28 0.83 -47.66
C ASP A 819 51.71 0.32 -47.85
N PHE A 820 52.08 -0.04 -49.08
CA PHE A 820 53.46 -0.32 -49.45
C PHE A 820 54.28 0.97 -49.63
N SER A 821 55.59 0.86 -49.37
CA SER A 821 56.57 1.89 -49.72
C SER A 821 56.61 2.15 -51.23
N PHE A 822 57.18 3.28 -51.62
CA PHE A 822 57.31 3.67 -53.03
C PHE A 822 57.90 2.53 -53.89
N ASN A 823 57.41 2.42 -55.12
CA ASN A 823 57.83 1.43 -56.11
C ASN A 823 57.60 -0.04 -55.71
N ARG A 824 56.48 -0.34 -55.06
CA ARG A 824 56.07 -1.70 -54.70
C ARG A 824 54.66 -1.98 -55.23
N ALA A 825 54.47 -3.20 -55.70
CA ALA A 825 53.19 -3.71 -56.19
C ALA A 825 53.01 -5.17 -55.77
N ALA A 826 51.78 -5.66 -55.85
CA ALA A 826 51.44 -7.06 -55.62
C ALA A 826 51.03 -7.72 -56.95
N GLN A 827 51.56 -8.91 -57.20
CA GLN A 827 51.20 -9.73 -58.35
C GLN A 827 50.64 -11.07 -57.86
N ALA A 828 49.42 -11.42 -58.29
CA ALA A 828 48.86 -12.74 -58.05
C ALA A 828 49.39 -13.76 -59.09
N ILE A 829 49.82 -14.92 -58.63
CA ILE A 829 50.26 -16.07 -59.43
C ILE A 829 49.30 -17.21 -59.14
N TYR A 830 48.69 -17.75 -60.20
CA TYR A 830 47.65 -18.78 -60.10
C TYR A 830 48.21 -20.14 -60.49
N GLU A 831 48.11 -21.11 -59.57
CA GLU A 831 48.40 -22.52 -59.80
C GLU A 831 47.11 -23.35 -59.77
N LEU A 832 47.20 -24.66 -60.03
CA LEU A 832 46.02 -25.52 -60.04
C LEU A 832 45.36 -25.66 -58.66
N ASP A 833 46.15 -25.53 -57.59
CA ASP A 833 45.76 -25.82 -56.20
C ASP A 833 46.07 -24.66 -55.22
N ARG A 834 46.62 -23.53 -55.71
CA ARG A 834 46.92 -22.37 -54.85
C ARG A 834 47.00 -21.05 -55.60
N VAL A 835 46.93 -19.96 -54.83
CA VAL A 835 47.28 -18.61 -55.30
C VAL A 835 48.40 -18.06 -54.44
N LEU A 836 49.47 -17.61 -55.09
CA LEU A 836 50.58 -16.93 -54.48
C LEU A 836 50.47 -15.43 -54.76
N VAL A 837 50.79 -14.59 -53.78
CA VAL A 837 51.06 -13.17 -54.00
C VAL A 837 52.56 -12.95 -53.95
N ARG A 838 53.13 -12.45 -55.05
CA ARG A 838 54.52 -12.01 -55.11
C ARG A 838 54.60 -10.49 -55.05
N ILE A 839 55.47 -9.97 -54.20
CA ILE A 839 55.78 -8.54 -54.16
C ILE A 839 56.73 -8.22 -55.32
N THR A 840 56.36 -7.23 -56.12
CA THR A 840 57.06 -6.81 -57.33
C THR A 840 57.34 -5.30 -57.30
N ARG A 841 58.09 -4.81 -58.29
CA ARG A 841 58.31 -3.37 -58.48
C ARG A 841 57.17 -2.81 -59.33
N ALA A 842 56.52 -1.75 -58.85
CA ALA A 842 55.47 -1.05 -59.61
C ALA A 842 56.05 -0.36 -60.87
N CYS A 843 57.29 0.12 -60.76
CA CYS A 843 58.12 0.69 -61.81
C CYS A 843 59.50 0.00 -61.80
N PRO A 844 59.67 -1.07 -62.60
CA PRO A 844 60.94 -1.79 -62.69
C PRO A 844 62.10 -0.94 -63.22
N GLY A 845 61.84 0.19 -63.89
CA GLY A 845 62.85 1.10 -64.42
C GLY A 845 63.56 1.93 -63.35
N ASP A 846 62.94 2.15 -62.19
CA ASP A 846 63.59 2.79 -61.03
C ASP A 846 64.08 1.66 -60.10
N TRP A 847 65.32 1.23 -60.29
CA TRP A 847 65.90 0.09 -59.56
C TRP A 847 66.39 0.50 -58.17
N THR A 848 66.72 1.78 -58.00
CA THR A 848 67.24 2.35 -56.76
C THR A 848 66.16 2.84 -55.80
N ASP A 849 64.89 2.84 -56.24
CA ASP A 849 63.72 3.30 -55.50
C ASP A 849 63.82 4.79 -55.07
N ASP A 850 64.50 5.61 -55.87
CA ASP A 850 64.75 7.02 -55.54
C ASP A 850 63.68 7.98 -56.09
N GLY A 851 62.72 7.45 -56.85
CA GLY A 851 61.65 8.20 -57.50
C GLY A 851 61.97 8.66 -58.91
N THR A 852 63.16 8.35 -59.45
CA THR A 852 63.60 8.78 -60.78
C THR A 852 64.24 7.63 -61.56
N THR A 853 63.92 7.54 -62.86
CA THR A 853 64.58 6.58 -63.76
C THR A 853 65.81 7.23 -64.40
N ASN A 854 67.01 6.80 -64.00
CA ASN A 854 68.28 7.37 -64.45
C ASN A 854 69.39 6.31 -64.58
N THR A 855 70.61 6.70 -64.95
CA THR A 855 71.71 5.74 -65.21
C THR A 855 72.17 4.96 -63.96
N LEU A 856 71.85 5.44 -62.76
CA LEU A 856 72.13 4.73 -61.50
C LEU A 856 71.27 3.47 -61.39
N ASP A 857 70.03 3.50 -61.87
CA ASP A 857 69.14 2.34 -61.89
C ASP A 857 69.67 1.23 -62.78
N LEU A 858 70.14 1.60 -63.99
CA LEU A 858 70.75 0.65 -64.91
C LEU A 858 72.02 0.02 -64.30
N LEU A 859 72.86 0.81 -63.64
CA LEU A 859 74.07 0.30 -63.01
C LEU A 859 73.71 -0.63 -61.83
N ALA A 860 72.72 -0.25 -61.02
CA ALA A 860 72.25 -1.05 -59.90
C ALA A 860 71.65 -2.37 -60.37
N PHE A 861 70.77 -2.35 -61.38
CA PHE A 861 70.20 -3.55 -61.99
C PHE A 861 71.28 -4.48 -62.54
N LEU A 862 72.24 -3.96 -63.33
CA LEU A 862 73.31 -4.78 -63.89
C LEU A 862 74.20 -5.41 -62.82
N ASN A 863 74.39 -4.75 -61.67
CA ASN A 863 75.08 -5.34 -60.53
C ASN A 863 74.28 -6.52 -59.94
N THR A 864 72.98 -6.34 -59.71
CA THR A 864 72.06 -7.38 -59.20
C THR A 864 71.97 -8.57 -60.17
N TRP A 865 71.86 -8.29 -61.48
CA TRP A 865 71.85 -9.29 -62.55
C TRP A 865 73.16 -10.08 -62.63
N ASN A 866 74.32 -9.40 -62.56
CA ASN A 866 75.64 -10.06 -62.56
C ASN A 866 75.86 -10.98 -61.35
N THR A 867 75.20 -10.70 -60.22
CA THR A 867 75.24 -11.57 -59.04
C THR A 867 74.29 -12.77 -59.14
N GLY A 868 73.46 -12.85 -60.18
CA GLY A 868 72.43 -13.88 -60.33
C GLY A 868 71.35 -13.80 -59.24
N ASP A 869 71.11 -12.59 -58.72
CA ASP A 869 70.10 -12.38 -57.67
C ASP A 869 68.70 -12.62 -58.25
N PRO A 870 67.85 -13.45 -57.61
CA PRO A 870 66.52 -13.75 -58.11
C PRO A 870 65.62 -12.53 -58.36
N SER A 871 65.86 -11.40 -57.68
CA SER A 871 65.11 -10.15 -57.94
C SER A 871 65.38 -9.56 -59.33
N ALA A 872 66.47 -9.96 -60.00
CA ALA A 872 66.78 -9.56 -61.37
C ALA A 872 66.08 -10.41 -62.44
N ASP A 873 65.30 -11.45 -62.09
CA ASP A 873 64.41 -12.18 -63.01
C ASP A 873 63.15 -11.35 -63.26
N LEU A 874 63.27 -10.41 -64.20
CA LEU A 874 62.31 -9.33 -64.44
C LEU A 874 61.19 -9.78 -65.39
N ASN A 875 61.46 -10.76 -66.25
CA ASN A 875 60.44 -11.39 -67.08
C ASN A 875 59.71 -12.55 -66.35
N ALA A 876 60.18 -12.90 -65.16
CA ALA A 876 59.63 -13.94 -64.30
C ALA A 876 59.60 -15.34 -64.93
N ASP A 877 60.60 -15.67 -65.76
CA ASP A 877 60.74 -16.98 -66.41
C ASP A 877 61.44 -18.03 -65.52
N GLY A 878 61.90 -17.63 -64.34
CA GLY A 878 62.59 -18.46 -63.36
C GLY A 878 64.11 -18.51 -63.55
N THR A 879 64.67 -17.76 -64.51
CA THR A 879 66.11 -17.74 -64.79
C THR A 879 66.65 -16.34 -65.08
N VAL A 880 67.59 -15.87 -64.25
CA VAL A 880 68.27 -14.59 -64.49
C VAL A 880 69.20 -14.70 -65.70
N ASN A 881 68.78 -14.14 -66.84
CA ASN A 881 69.46 -14.22 -68.13
C ASN A 881 69.35 -12.91 -68.92
N THR A 882 69.85 -12.89 -70.17
CA THR A 882 69.87 -11.64 -70.97
C THR A 882 68.49 -11.12 -71.36
N GLN A 883 67.44 -11.94 -71.28
CA GLN A 883 66.05 -11.52 -71.48
C GLN A 883 65.57 -10.60 -70.36
N ASP A 884 66.07 -10.75 -69.13
CA ASP A 884 65.79 -9.83 -68.04
C ASP A 884 66.42 -8.47 -68.24
N VAL A 885 67.64 -8.44 -68.80
CA VAL A 885 68.29 -7.18 -69.17
C VAL A 885 67.48 -6.45 -70.23
N LEU A 886 66.93 -7.17 -71.20
CA LEU A 886 66.04 -6.59 -72.22
C LEU A 886 64.73 -6.08 -71.59
N ALA A 887 64.13 -6.86 -70.68
CA ALA A 887 62.93 -6.45 -69.95
C ALA A 887 63.19 -5.17 -69.12
N PHE A 888 64.31 -5.12 -68.40
CA PHE A 888 64.73 -3.95 -67.63
C PHE A 888 64.94 -2.74 -68.51
N LEU A 889 65.70 -2.86 -69.61
CA LEU A 889 65.96 -1.73 -70.52
C LEU A 889 64.66 -1.18 -71.13
N ASN A 890 63.70 -2.04 -71.46
CA ASN A 890 62.39 -1.61 -71.93
C ASN A 890 61.62 -0.85 -70.85
N ALA A 891 61.65 -1.30 -69.59
CA ALA A 891 61.03 -0.58 -68.47
C ALA A 891 61.75 0.74 -68.15
N TRP A 892 63.08 0.73 -68.13
CA TRP A 892 63.94 1.89 -67.85
C TRP A 892 63.77 3.01 -68.88
N THR A 893 63.67 2.66 -70.17
CA THR A 893 63.39 3.63 -71.24
C THR A 893 61.94 4.09 -71.28
N GLY A 894 61.01 3.28 -70.76
CA GLY A 894 59.60 3.61 -70.62
C GLY A 894 59.29 4.61 -69.49
N GLY A 895 60.11 4.62 -68.43
CA GLY A 895 59.90 5.46 -67.24
C GLY A 895 58.89 4.89 -66.24
N CYS A 896 58.70 5.62 -65.13
CA CYS A 896 57.57 5.49 -64.20
C CYS A 896 56.56 6.61 -64.49
#